data_AF-A0A1V4AS17-F1
#
_entry.id   AF-A0A1V4AS17-F1
#
_cell.length_a   1.000
_cell.length_b   1.000
_cell.length_c   1.000
_cell.angle_alpha   90.00
_cell.angle_beta   90.00
_cell.angle_gamma   90.00
#
_symmetry.space_group_name_H-M   'P 1'
#
loop_
_entity.id
_entity.type
_entity.pdbx_description
1 polymer ?
#
loop_
_entity_poly.entity_id
_entity_poly.type
_entity_poly.pdbx_seq_one_letter_code
_entity_poly.pdbx_strand_id
1 'polypeptide(L)'
;MLKTPNENDSQQPAPFFGDCWTLKLTDPHAVALLEDDNGKRIWGNPYTRYTLIQIVHCLLAQADGEFAAGTKDARNKALSLYLEAKEVLAFDELRELQPEKPEQAYLPNPVLAAKRAHVDVALRKLRRGLSLLGTPLPPDLTRGPNAGAVSNLVRPTPYRFKVLIERAKQLAVQAQNFESQYLSAIERGEREAEKLMRENFISEVAGQTVTLRQLGEREAKTGKTLAELQRTRSQTQADRYQQWLSAGPNENERLQMEAIQQASTSRQIINIADAVISSAQATQTAAGVLALVESMGAKQAIAGTIGIAVGAKAVAQGFLIDQETRSQLSGLRASQERRAQEWQLQRDLSRQDVLIGNQQVTAADDRVAIAAQESAIARMQFDQARQMLTFLTNKFTSVEFYQWLTGVLSEVYAFFLRTAASNAQQAELQLAFERQEAPARLIKPDYWLAASQPSAGKNADAAPDRRGISGSARLVQDLYTLDQQAFSSERRMLNLTRSFPLSRLMPLEFEEFRRTGLLAFSTSMQWFDEGLPGHYMRLIKRARISVAALIPPSQGIRATLTNGGISRVVTADPGYPTVVVRQDPQSVSLTSPVSATGVFELDVQSELLFPFEGTGVDTTWFFELPPAGNPFDFDTIAEVVLTVEYTALMSYELRDRVVKKLPRRWSGDISFSVRRDIPDVWYELSNPTSEGVLEIELELDTRFFPSGISNRAIDEVALSMRLCDSGYPVAYVLPTFIPQNSTTPVVGTQSALVKGLVSSTQSGASSWSALRGSAGTAARWKFQLSDVPSSDFSLREAFQESNVDDITVVFTVSGMRPAWSA
;
A
#
# COMPACT_ATOMS: atom_id res chain seq x y z
N MET A 1 32.85 3.49 32.92
CA MET A 1 33.07 2.22 33.63
C MET A 1 32.47 1.12 32.77
N LEU A 2 33.29 0.19 32.25
CA LEU A 2 32.82 -0.98 31.52
C LEU A 2 33.56 -2.19 32.10
N LYS A 3 32.82 -3.11 32.73
CA LYS A 3 33.33 -4.46 33.00
C LYS A 3 32.99 -5.29 31.78
N THR A 4 33.99 -5.91 31.17
CA THR A 4 33.79 -7.04 30.25
C THR A 4 33.12 -8.19 31.03
N PRO A 5 31.98 -8.73 30.56
CA PRO A 5 31.56 -10.07 30.96
C PRO A 5 32.61 -11.08 30.49
N ASN A 6 32.80 -12.18 31.22
CA ASN A 6 33.73 -13.22 30.80
C ASN A 6 33.18 -13.97 29.57
N GLU A 7 34.04 -14.20 28.58
CA GLU A 7 33.85 -15.27 27.61
C GLU A 7 33.98 -16.61 28.34
N ASN A 8 32.86 -17.36 28.49
CA ASN A 8 32.78 -18.84 28.47
C ASN A 8 31.40 -19.41 28.92
N ASP A 9 30.55 -18.66 29.65
CA ASP A 9 29.25 -19.15 30.14
C ASP A 9 28.05 -18.66 29.29
N SER A 10 27.80 -19.26 28.12
CA SER A 10 26.68 -18.83 27.25
C SER A 10 25.96 -19.87 26.37
N GLN A 11 26.21 -21.18 26.53
CA GLN A 11 25.25 -22.20 26.08
C GLN A 11 24.36 -22.63 27.25
N GLN A 12 23.13 -22.11 27.28
CA GLN A 12 22.07 -22.73 28.10
C GLN A 12 21.71 -24.08 27.46
N PRO A 13 21.62 -25.18 28.23
CA PRO A 13 21.33 -26.49 27.67
C PRO A 13 19.96 -26.50 27.00
N ALA A 14 19.85 -27.17 25.85
CA ALA A 14 18.61 -27.20 25.09
C ALA A 14 17.51 -27.95 25.88
N PRO A 15 16.40 -27.29 26.28
CA PRO A 15 15.41 -27.90 27.17
C PRO A 15 14.71 -29.07 26.48
N PHE A 16 14.72 -30.23 27.15
CA PHE A 16 14.14 -31.46 26.63
C PHE A 16 12.61 -31.45 26.76
N PHE A 17 11.92 -31.27 25.63
CA PHE A 17 10.47 -31.36 25.57
C PHE A 17 10.00 -32.82 25.58
N GLY A 18 9.55 -33.30 26.74
CA GLY A 18 8.86 -34.59 26.84
C GLY A 18 7.46 -34.57 26.20
N ASP A 19 6.85 -35.75 26.09
CA ASP A 19 5.49 -35.89 25.56
C ASP A 19 4.48 -34.99 26.28
N CYS A 20 3.47 -34.51 25.54
CA CYS A 20 2.42 -33.61 26.02
C CYS A 20 2.87 -32.20 26.48
N TRP A 21 4.10 -31.76 26.20
CA TRP A 21 4.56 -30.40 26.56
C TRP A 21 3.64 -29.27 26.09
N THR A 22 3.02 -29.41 24.91
CA THR A 22 2.09 -28.44 24.32
C THR A 22 0.80 -28.25 25.14
N LEU A 23 0.36 -29.24 25.92
CA LEU A 23 -0.86 -29.16 26.75
C LEU A 23 -0.71 -28.23 27.97
N LYS A 24 0.50 -27.71 28.24
CA LYS A 24 0.77 -26.74 29.32
C LYS A 24 0.96 -25.30 28.81
N LEU A 25 0.84 -25.05 27.51
CA LEU A 25 1.08 -23.74 26.89
C LEU A 25 -0.21 -22.89 26.81
N THR A 26 -0.75 -22.47 27.95
CA THR A 26 -1.96 -21.62 28.00
C THR A 26 -1.67 -20.12 27.91
N ASP A 27 -0.48 -19.66 28.30
CA ASP A 27 -0.07 -18.26 28.25
C ASP A 27 1.42 -18.12 27.88
N PRO A 28 1.78 -17.41 26.78
CA PRO A 28 3.17 -17.17 26.42
C PRO A 28 3.92 -16.27 27.43
N HIS A 29 3.23 -15.46 28.23
CA HIS A 29 3.87 -14.63 29.26
C HIS A 29 4.30 -15.46 30.47
N ALA A 30 3.47 -16.40 30.94
CA ALA A 30 3.84 -17.40 31.93
C ALA A 30 5.04 -18.26 31.46
N VAL A 31 5.05 -18.70 30.19
CA VAL A 31 6.19 -19.44 29.62
C VAL A 31 7.47 -18.59 29.63
N ALA A 32 7.35 -17.31 29.27
CA ALA A 32 8.46 -16.34 29.29
C ALA A 32 9.00 -16.00 30.69
N LEU A 33 8.32 -16.44 31.76
CA LEU A 33 8.68 -16.24 33.16
C LEU A 33 9.09 -17.54 33.87
N LEU A 34 9.24 -18.66 33.16
CA LEU A 34 9.74 -19.91 33.75
C LEU A 34 11.21 -19.79 34.19
N GLU A 35 11.48 -20.15 35.43
CA GLU A 35 12.79 -20.14 36.10
C GLU A 35 13.18 -21.57 36.53
N ASP A 36 14.49 -21.83 36.57
CA ASP A 36 15.06 -23.12 37.01
C ASP A 36 15.09 -23.23 38.55
N ASP A 37 15.53 -24.38 39.07
CA ASP A 37 15.65 -24.63 40.51
C ASP A 37 16.64 -23.69 41.24
N ASN A 38 17.40 -22.86 40.50
CA ASN A 38 18.31 -21.84 41.02
C ASN A 38 17.76 -20.40 40.88
N GLY A 39 16.52 -20.21 40.39
CA GLY A 39 15.91 -18.90 40.14
C GLY A 39 16.44 -18.19 38.88
N LYS A 40 17.05 -18.94 37.95
CA LYS A 40 17.55 -18.41 36.66
C LYS A 40 16.54 -18.74 35.56
N ARG A 41 16.16 -17.74 34.75
CA ARG A 41 15.19 -17.94 33.65
C ARG A 41 15.65 -19.02 32.68
N ILE A 42 14.78 -20.00 32.44
CA ILE A 42 15.01 -21.13 31.53
C ILE A 42 15.18 -20.63 30.09
N TRP A 43 14.45 -19.58 29.71
CA TRP A 43 14.41 -19.06 28.35
C TRP A 43 15.18 -17.75 28.20
N GLY A 44 16.14 -17.72 27.28
CA GLY A 44 16.92 -16.52 26.94
C GLY A 44 16.05 -15.37 26.38
N ASN A 45 15.79 -14.36 27.22
CA ASN A 45 15.20 -13.06 26.91
C ASN A 45 14.11 -13.04 25.79
N PRO A 46 13.01 -13.80 25.95
CA PRO A 46 11.93 -13.85 24.95
C PRO A 46 11.28 -12.49 24.67
N TYR A 47 11.18 -11.60 25.67
CA TYR A 47 10.69 -10.24 25.48
C TYR A 47 11.60 -9.39 24.57
N THR A 48 12.92 -9.50 24.71
CA THR A 48 13.89 -8.81 23.85
C THR A 48 13.85 -9.36 22.42
N ARG A 49 13.70 -10.68 22.28
CA ARG A 49 13.48 -11.31 20.97
C ARG A 49 12.21 -10.78 20.30
N TYR A 50 11.12 -10.64 21.05
CA TYR A 50 9.87 -10.09 20.56
C TYR A 50 9.99 -8.61 20.15
N THR A 51 10.61 -7.75 20.97
CA THR A 51 10.78 -6.33 20.62
C THR A 51 11.69 -6.13 19.41
N LEU A 52 12.77 -6.89 19.27
CA LEU A 52 13.61 -6.87 18.06
C LEU A 52 12.83 -7.32 16.81
N ILE A 53 11.99 -8.37 16.92
CA ILE A 53 11.10 -8.80 15.82
C ILE A 53 10.09 -7.71 15.45
N GLN A 54 9.56 -6.95 16.42
CA GLN A 54 8.65 -5.82 16.15
C GLN A 54 9.37 -4.62 15.54
N ILE A 55 10.62 -4.33 15.94
CA ILE A 55 11.46 -3.30 15.28
C ILE A 55 11.69 -3.69 13.80
N VAL A 56 12.05 -4.95 13.54
CA VAL A 56 12.19 -5.48 12.17
C VAL A 56 10.84 -5.44 11.41
N HIS A 57 9.71 -5.66 12.08
CA HIS A 57 8.39 -5.50 11.46
C HIS A 57 8.16 -4.04 11.01
N CYS A 58 8.39 -3.07 11.87
CA CYS A 58 8.23 -1.64 11.56
C CYS A 58 9.16 -1.19 10.42
N LEU A 59 10.45 -1.55 10.49
CA LEU A 59 11.44 -1.25 9.43
C LEU A 59 11.00 -1.84 8.08
N LEU A 60 10.51 -3.09 8.07
CA LEU A 60 10.01 -3.73 6.85
C LEU A 60 8.74 -3.09 6.30
N ALA A 61 7.77 -2.77 7.15
CA ALA A 61 6.54 -2.10 6.71
C ALA A 61 6.84 -0.73 6.09
N GLN A 62 7.81 0.01 6.65
CA GLN A 62 8.28 1.27 6.07
C GLN A 62 9.08 1.05 4.77
N ALA A 63 9.98 0.06 4.73
CA ALA A 63 10.77 -0.27 3.55
C ALA A 63 9.90 -0.72 2.37
N ASP A 64 8.87 -1.54 2.62
CA ASP A 64 7.88 -1.96 1.62
C ASP A 64 7.08 -0.76 1.11
N GLY A 65 6.71 0.19 1.97
CA GLY A 65 6.04 1.43 1.59
C GLY A 65 6.89 2.31 0.66
N GLU A 66 8.15 2.54 1.01
CA GLU A 66 9.11 3.29 0.20
C GLU A 66 9.46 2.55 -1.11
N PHE A 67 9.52 1.21 -1.10
CA PHE A 67 9.73 0.42 -2.31
C PHE A 67 8.50 0.43 -3.24
N ALA A 68 7.29 0.38 -2.67
CA ALA A 68 6.04 0.51 -3.42
C ALA A 68 5.88 1.88 -4.08
N ALA A 69 6.40 2.96 -3.49
CA ALA A 69 6.36 4.31 -4.04
C ALA A 69 7.18 4.48 -5.35
N GLY A 70 8.12 3.56 -5.63
CA GLY A 70 8.76 3.39 -6.95
C GLY A 70 9.76 4.47 -7.40
N THR A 71 9.74 5.67 -6.82
CA THR A 71 10.68 6.75 -7.19
C THR A 71 12.12 6.38 -6.86
N LYS A 72 13.10 7.00 -7.56
CA LYS A 72 14.51 6.67 -7.34
C LYS A 72 14.96 6.88 -5.88
N ASP A 73 14.51 7.97 -5.25
CA ASP A 73 14.93 8.32 -3.88
C ASP A 73 14.24 7.46 -2.82
N ALA A 74 12.96 7.12 -3.03
CA ALA A 74 12.26 6.16 -2.18
C ALA A 74 12.89 4.76 -2.28
N ARG A 75 13.34 4.32 -3.46
CA ARG A 75 14.09 3.04 -3.61
C ARG A 75 15.46 3.06 -2.92
N ASN A 76 16.15 4.21 -2.87
CA ASN A 76 17.38 4.35 -2.07
C ASN A 76 17.09 4.23 -0.56
N LYS A 77 16.01 4.86 -0.10
CA LYS A 77 15.56 4.83 1.31
C LYS A 77 15.03 3.45 1.73
N ALA A 78 14.31 2.77 0.85
CA ALA A 78 13.94 1.37 1.02
C ALA A 78 15.17 0.47 1.12
N LEU A 79 16.17 0.66 0.25
CA LEU A 79 17.43 -0.08 0.30
C LEU A 79 18.14 0.08 1.66
N SER A 80 18.23 1.31 2.21
CA SER A 80 18.80 1.50 3.56
C SER A 80 17.97 0.81 4.63
N LEU A 81 16.63 0.92 4.61
CA LEU A 81 15.76 0.29 5.61
C LEU A 81 15.79 -1.26 5.55
N TYR A 82 15.91 -1.86 4.36
CA TYR A 82 16.11 -3.31 4.22
C TYR A 82 17.51 -3.78 4.67
N LEU A 83 18.53 -2.93 4.58
CA LEU A 83 19.87 -3.22 5.09
C LEU A 83 19.90 -3.11 6.63
N GLU A 84 19.31 -2.06 7.19
CA GLU A 84 19.11 -1.87 8.63
C GLU A 84 18.31 -3.03 9.24
N ALA A 85 17.20 -3.44 8.60
CA ALA A 85 16.44 -4.62 8.99
C ALA A 85 17.26 -5.93 8.89
N LYS A 86 18.24 -6.01 7.97
CA LYS A 86 19.13 -7.16 7.84
C LYS A 86 20.19 -7.19 8.95
N GLU A 87 20.69 -6.03 9.38
CA GLU A 87 21.62 -5.89 10.50
C GLU A 87 20.95 -6.27 11.82
N VAL A 88 19.72 -5.80 12.08
CA VAL A 88 18.96 -6.21 13.28
C VAL A 88 18.63 -7.71 13.27
N LEU A 89 18.32 -8.29 12.10
CA LEU A 89 18.12 -9.75 11.94
C LEU A 89 19.39 -10.61 12.11
N ALA A 90 20.56 -9.97 12.27
CA ALA A 90 21.85 -10.62 12.49
C ALA A 90 22.35 -10.51 13.95
N PHE A 91 21.63 -9.82 14.85
CA PHE A 91 21.95 -9.80 16.29
C PHE A 91 21.93 -11.22 16.88
N ASP A 92 22.85 -11.53 17.80
CA ASP A 92 22.98 -12.88 18.38
C ASP A 92 21.73 -13.30 19.19
N GLU A 93 20.96 -12.36 19.75
CA GLU A 93 19.66 -12.66 20.34
C GLU A 93 18.69 -13.28 19.32
N LEU A 94 18.76 -12.90 18.04
CA LEU A 94 17.93 -13.44 16.95
C LEU A 94 18.58 -14.62 16.20
N ARG A 95 19.67 -15.18 16.74
CA ARG A 95 20.29 -16.39 16.24
C ARG A 95 19.46 -17.62 16.64
N GLU A 96 19.25 -18.52 15.68
CA GLU A 96 18.53 -19.77 15.94
C GLU A 96 19.47 -20.77 16.63
N LEU A 97 19.01 -21.37 17.72
CA LEU A 97 19.78 -22.32 18.52
C LEU A 97 19.84 -23.65 17.77
N GLN A 98 21.06 -24.13 17.50
CA GLN A 98 21.28 -25.46 16.93
C GLN A 98 21.07 -26.54 18.01
N PRO A 99 20.59 -27.74 17.64
CA PRO A 99 20.49 -28.86 18.57
C PRO A 99 21.87 -29.31 19.05
N GLU A 100 22.00 -29.65 20.33
CA GLU A 100 23.25 -30.14 20.92
C GLU A 100 23.53 -31.61 20.57
N LYS A 101 22.50 -32.35 20.13
CA LYS A 101 22.58 -33.77 19.75
C LYS A 101 21.83 -34.01 18.44
N PRO A 102 22.35 -34.86 17.53
CA PRO A 102 21.73 -35.11 16.22
C PRO A 102 20.36 -35.82 16.29
N GLU A 103 19.98 -36.34 17.46
CA GLU A 103 18.68 -36.97 17.75
C GLU A 103 17.57 -35.95 18.08
N GLN A 104 17.91 -34.68 18.31
CA GLN A 104 16.93 -33.63 18.66
C GLN A 104 16.29 -33.03 17.40
N ALA A 105 14.96 -32.92 17.39
CA ALA A 105 14.22 -32.32 16.28
C ALA A 105 14.44 -30.79 16.21
N TYR A 106 15.05 -30.32 15.12
CA TYR A 106 15.21 -28.89 14.86
C TYR A 106 13.91 -28.26 14.36
N LEU A 107 13.38 -27.29 15.11
CA LEU A 107 12.21 -26.50 14.76
C LEU A 107 12.62 -25.02 14.60
N PRO A 108 12.94 -24.54 13.38
CA PRO A 108 13.27 -23.14 13.15
C PRO A 108 12.05 -22.24 13.39
N ASN A 109 12.29 -20.96 13.71
CA ASN A 109 11.20 -20.02 13.96
C ASN A 109 10.60 -19.54 12.62
N PRO A 110 9.35 -19.91 12.27
CA PRO A 110 8.78 -19.60 10.95
C PRO A 110 8.60 -18.09 10.72
N VAL A 111 8.36 -17.30 11.78
CA VAL A 111 8.25 -15.84 11.68
C VAL A 111 9.60 -15.22 11.33
N LEU A 112 10.66 -15.70 11.96
CA LEU A 112 12.02 -15.18 11.78
C LEU A 112 12.60 -15.61 10.42
N ALA A 113 12.36 -16.86 10.01
CA ALA A 113 12.65 -17.35 8.67
C ALA A 113 11.90 -16.55 7.59
N ALA A 114 10.60 -16.28 7.77
CA ALA A 114 9.82 -15.46 6.84
C ALA A 114 10.35 -14.03 6.74
N LYS A 115 10.74 -13.40 7.85
CA LYS A 115 11.31 -12.05 7.86
C LYS A 115 12.68 -11.97 7.19
N ARG A 116 13.56 -12.97 7.39
CA ARG A 116 14.82 -13.11 6.62
C ARG A 116 14.55 -13.30 5.12
N ALA A 117 13.61 -14.17 4.75
CA ALA A 117 13.24 -14.41 3.36
C ALA A 117 12.66 -13.16 2.68
N HIS A 118 11.82 -12.38 3.38
CA HIS A 118 11.26 -11.10 2.93
C HIS A 118 12.37 -10.12 2.57
N VAL A 119 13.30 -9.85 3.49
CA VAL A 119 14.48 -8.98 3.26
C VAL A 119 15.28 -9.44 2.04
N ASP A 120 15.65 -10.73 1.97
CA ASP A 120 16.49 -11.22 0.87
C ASP A 120 15.75 -11.30 -0.48
N VAL A 121 14.42 -11.43 -0.51
CA VAL A 121 13.61 -11.26 -1.73
C VAL A 121 13.53 -9.80 -2.14
N ALA A 122 13.30 -8.87 -1.21
CA ALA A 122 13.22 -7.44 -1.50
C ALA A 122 14.57 -6.88 -2.01
N LEU A 123 15.68 -7.21 -1.35
CA LEU A 123 17.03 -6.85 -1.79
C LEU A 123 17.38 -7.44 -3.17
N ARG A 124 16.94 -8.67 -3.48
CA ARG A 124 17.09 -9.25 -4.83
C ARG A 124 16.26 -8.50 -5.89
N LYS A 125 15.02 -8.11 -5.58
CA LYS A 125 14.18 -7.30 -6.47
C LYS A 125 14.81 -5.92 -6.72
N LEU A 126 15.26 -5.24 -5.67
CA LEU A 126 15.95 -3.95 -5.76
C LEU A 126 17.19 -4.01 -6.67
N ARG A 127 18.10 -4.96 -6.42
CA ARG A 127 19.32 -5.19 -7.23
C ARG A 127 19.03 -5.48 -8.71
N ARG A 128 17.93 -6.18 -9.01
CA ARG A 128 17.50 -6.52 -10.38
C ARG A 128 16.68 -5.40 -11.06
N GLY A 129 16.55 -4.23 -10.46
CA GLY A 129 15.74 -3.13 -11.03
C GLY A 129 14.23 -3.38 -11.00
N LEU A 130 13.77 -4.42 -10.28
CA LEU A 130 12.36 -4.82 -10.22
C LEU A 130 11.58 -3.96 -9.21
N SER A 131 10.26 -3.97 -9.37
CA SER A 131 9.26 -3.46 -8.42
C SER A 131 9.11 -4.36 -7.18
N LEU A 132 8.38 -3.89 -6.17
CA LEU A 132 8.00 -4.71 -5.00
C LEU A 132 7.24 -5.98 -5.42
N LEU A 133 6.47 -5.95 -6.52
CA LEU A 133 5.76 -7.10 -7.07
C LEU A 133 6.67 -8.05 -7.88
N GLY A 134 7.88 -7.62 -8.27
CA GLY A 134 8.82 -8.41 -9.07
C GLY A 134 8.71 -8.21 -10.59
N THR A 135 7.89 -7.27 -11.04
CA THR A 135 7.86 -6.80 -12.44
C THR A 135 9.07 -5.89 -12.73
N PRO A 136 9.50 -5.70 -13.99
CA PRO A 136 10.34 -4.55 -14.35
C PRO A 136 9.68 -3.24 -13.88
N LEU A 137 10.50 -2.28 -13.47
CA LEU A 137 10.03 -0.98 -12.98
C LEU A 137 9.94 0.01 -14.16
N PRO A 138 8.85 0.79 -14.29
CA PRO A 138 8.78 1.86 -15.28
C PRO A 138 9.84 2.96 -15.03
N PRO A 139 10.24 3.72 -16.08
CA PRO A 139 11.13 4.86 -15.92
C PRO A 139 10.48 5.99 -15.11
N ASP A 140 11.27 6.64 -14.26
CA ASP A 140 10.79 7.67 -13.32
C ASP A 140 10.30 8.93 -14.06
N LEU A 141 8.97 9.11 -14.10
CA LEU A 141 8.30 10.20 -14.79
C LEU A 141 8.41 11.55 -14.06
N THR A 142 8.90 11.61 -12.81
CA THR A 142 8.89 12.86 -12.03
C THR A 142 9.82 13.94 -12.60
N ARG A 143 10.80 13.57 -13.43
CA ARG A 143 11.66 14.55 -14.13
C ARG A 143 10.90 15.27 -15.26
N GLY A 144 11.09 16.60 -15.31
CA GLY A 144 10.50 17.46 -16.32
C GLY A 144 11.18 17.37 -17.70
N PRO A 145 10.57 17.94 -18.76
CA PRO A 145 10.98 17.72 -20.16
C PRO A 145 12.44 18.12 -20.49
N ASN A 146 13.01 19.07 -19.75
CA ASN A 146 14.29 19.71 -20.11
C ASN A 146 15.53 18.90 -19.68
N ALA A 147 15.37 17.68 -19.15
CA ALA A 147 16.47 16.83 -18.69
C ALA A 147 17.21 16.11 -19.85
N GLY A 148 17.63 16.85 -20.88
CA GLY A 148 18.46 16.34 -21.98
C GLY A 148 17.83 15.16 -22.74
N ALA A 149 16.54 15.26 -23.06
CA ALA A 149 15.73 14.15 -23.54
C ALA A 149 16.12 13.68 -24.96
N VAL A 150 17.12 12.80 -25.03
CA VAL A 150 16.96 11.60 -25.86
C VAL A 150 15.75 10.88 -25.30
N SER A 151 14.64 10.87 -26.05
CA SER A 151 13.35 10.32 -25.64
C SER A 151 13.43 8.79 -25.53
N ASN A 152 13.99 8.31 -24.42
CA ASN A 152 14.15 6.90 -24.10
C ASN A 152 12.78 6.25 -23.88
N LEU A 153 12.10 5.93 -24.99
CA LEU A 153 10.94 5.08 -25.08
C LEU A 153 11.37 3.66 -24.72
N VAL A 154 11.38 3.38 -23.42
CA VAL A 154 11.62 2.05 -22.84
C VAL A 154 10.28 1.32 -22.78
N ARG A 155 10.22 0.11 -23.35
CA ARG A 155 9.07 -0.80 -23.26
C ARG A 155 8.85 -1.19 -21.78
N PRO A 156 7.70 -0.84 -21.15
CA PRO A 156 7.53 -1.04 -19.71
C PRO A 156 7.18 -2.48 -19.35
N THR A 157 6.48 -3.22 -20.23
CA THR A 157 6.02 -4.59 -19.96
C THR A 157 6.03 -5.46 -21.24
N PRO A 158 5.91 -6.79 -21.13
CA PRO A 158 5.66 -7.65 -22.29
C PRO A 158 4.18 -7.79 -22.67
N TYR A 159 3.24 -7.24 -21.87
CA TYR A 159 1.79 -7.33 -22.10
C TYR A 159 1.26 -6.17 -22.93
N ARG A 160 0.16 -6.39 -23.64
CA ARG A 160 -0.56 -5.34 -24.39
C ARG A 160 -1.36 -4.44 -23.45
N PHE A 161 -1.50 -3.15 -23.79
CA PHE A 161 -2.29 -2.18 -23.01
C PHE A 161 -3.66 -2.72 -22.57
N LYS A 162 -4.40 -3.34 -23.51
CA LYS A 162 -5.74 -3.88 -23.30
C LYS A 162 -5.81 -4.94 -22.18
N VAL A 163 -4.73 -5.68 -21.92
CA VAL A 163 -4.68 -6.68 -20.85
C VAL A 163 -4.45 -6.00 -19.50
N LEU A 164 -3.54 -5.03 -19.46
CA LEU A 164 -3.20 -4.28 -18.25
C LEU A 164 -4.37 -3.42 -17.76
N ILE A 165 -5.10 -2.75 -18.67
CA ILE A 165 -6.26 -1.92 -18.30
C ILE A 165 -7.40 -2.76 -17.73
N GLU A 166 -7.73 -3.91 -18.33
CA GLU A 166 -8.75 -4.83 -17.80
C GLU A 166 -8.32 -5.45 -16.47
N ARG A 167 -7.04 -5.79 -16.31
CA ARG A 167 -6.50 -6.26 -15.03
C ARG A 167 -6.57 -5.18 -13.94
N ALA A 168 -6.29 -3.93 -14.28
CA ALA A 168 -6.43 -2.80 -13.35
C ALA A 168 -7.89 -2.54 -12.97
N LYS A 169 -8.84 -2.59 -13.93
CA LYS A 169 -10.29 -2.52 -13.67
C LYS A 169 -10.75 -3.63 -12.71
N GLN A 170 -10.36 -4.89 -12.94
CA GLN A 170 -10.68 -6.03 -12.07
C GLN A 170 -10.19 -5.84 -10.62
N LEU A 171 -9.01 -5.27 -10.44
CA LEU A 171 -8.43 -5.00 -9.11
C LEU A 171 -9.08 -3.79 -8.44
N ALA A 172 -9.44 -2.75 -9.21
CA ALA A 172 -10.15 -1.58 -8.72
C ALA A 172 -11.57 -1.93 -8.22
N VAL A 173 -12.28 -2.83 -8.90
CA VAL A 173 -13.60 -3.36 -8.42
C VAL A 173 -13.44 -4.13 -7.11
N GLN A 174 -12.37 -4.91 -6.93
CA GLN A 174 -12.07 -5.56 -5.65
C GLN A 174 -11.77 -4.52 -4.55
N ALA A 175 -10.97 -3.50 -4.85
CA ALA A 175 -10.72 -2.39 -3.92
C ALA A 175 -12.02 -1.67 -3.51
N GLN A 176 -12.94 -1.42 -4.45
CA GLN A 176 -14.24 -0.80 -4.19
C GLN A 176 -15.14 -1.66 -3.28
N ASN A 177 -15.13 -2.98 -3.47
CA ASN A 177 -15.85 -3.91 -2.60
C ASN A 177 -15.30 -3.92 -1.17
N PHE A 178 -13.98 -3.86 -1.01
CA PHE A 178 -13.35 -3.74 0.31
C PHE A 178 -13.55 -2.34 0.94
N GLU A 179 -13.55 -1.26 0.15
CA GLU A 179 -13.85 0.10 0.63
C GLU A 179 -15.26 0.19 1.23
N SER A 180 -16.26 -0.43 0.57
CA SER A 180 -17.64 -0.50 1.08
C SER A 180 -17.76 -1.32 2.38
N GLN A 181 -17.07 -2.45 2.47
CA GLN A 181 -17.00 -3.26 3.70
C GLN A 181 -16.29 -2.51 4.84
N TYR A 182 -15.19 -1.81 4.53
CA TYR A 182 -14.42 -1.00 5.47
C TYR A 182 -15.25 0.14 6.04
N LEU A 183 -15.97 0.90 5.19
CA LEU A 183 -16.88 1.95 5.62
C LEU A 183 -18.00 1.38 6.52
N SER A 184 -18.62 0.27 6.14
CA SER A 184 -19.65 -0.39 6.96
C SER A 184 -19.10 -0.91 8.30
N ALA A 185 -17.83 -1.30 8.36
CA ALA A 185 -17.16 -1.70 9.61
C ALA A 185 -16.86 -0.50 10.52
N ILE A 186 -16.43 0.64 9.96
CA ILE A 186 -16.26 1.91 10.70
C ILE A 186 -17.60 2.34 11.31
N GLU A 187 -18.65 2.49 10.48
CA GLU A 187 -19.97 2.95 10.95
C GLU A 187 -20.58 2.06 12.02
N ARG A 188 -20.29 0.74 12.00
CA ARG A 188 -20.75 -0.18 13.04
C ARG A 188 -19.92 -0.06 14.31
N GLY A 189 -18.59 0.07 14.19
CA GLY A 189 -17.70 0.31 15.33
C GLY A 189 -18.05 1.59 16.08
N GLU A 190 -18.30 2.68 15.35
CA GLU A 190 -18.74 3.96 15.91
C GLU A 190 -20.10 3.85 16.60
N ARG A 191 -21.08 3.17 15.98
CA ARG A 191 -22.40 2.91 16.60
C ARG A 191 -22.34 2.01 17.84
N GLU A 192 -21.38 1.09 17.94
CA GLU A 192 -21.19 0.29 19.17
C GLU A 192 -20.42 1.07 20.25
N ALA A 193 -19.48 1.95 19.87
CA ALA A 193 -18.81 2.86 20.80
C ALA A 193 -19.79 3.89 21.39
N GLU A 194 -20.69 4.46 20.58
CA GLU A 194 -21.77 5.34 21.03
C GLU A 194 -22.67 4.65 22.06
N LYS A 195 -23.10 3.41 21.79
CA LYS A 195 -23.91 2.62 22.74
C LYS A 195 -23.17 2.39 24.05
N LEU A 196 -21.91 1.96 24.00
CA LEU A 196 -21.11 1.71 25.20
C LEU A 196 -20.89 2.99 26.02
N MET A 197 -20.66 4.13 25.37
CA MET A 197 -20.58 5.45 26.01
C MET A 197 -21.92 5.86 26.65
N ARG A 198 -23.04 5.64 25.97
CA ARG A 198 -24.39 5.93 26.47
C ARG A 198 -24.77 5.07 27.69
N GLU A 199 -24.53 3.76 27.63
CA GLU A 199 -24.83 2.87 28.77
C GLU A 199 -23.88 3.12 29.95
N ASN A 200 -22.66 3.62 29.73
CA ASN A 200 -21.77 4.09 30.80
C ASN A 200 -22.39 5.29 31.54
N PHE A 201 -22.89 6.29 30.82
CA PHE A 201 -23.60 7.42 31.44
C PHE A 201 -24.89 6.99 32.17
N ILE A 202 -25.64 6.02 31.63
CA ILE A 202 -26.82 5.47 32.31
C ILE A 202 -26.43 4.77 33.62
N SER A 203 -25.35 3.99 33.63
CA SER A 203 -24.83 3.33 34.83
C SER A 203 -24.33 4.34 35.89
N GLU A 204 -23.65 5.41 35.47
CA GLU A 204 -23.21 6.49 36.36
C GLU A 204 -24.41 7.21 37.01
N VAL A 205 -25.40 7.60 36.21
CA VAL A 205 -26.64 8.26 36.69
C VAL A 205 -27.45 7.33 37.59
N ALA A 206 -27.52 6.03 37.28
CA ALA A 206 -28.16 5.04 38.15
C ALA A 206 -27.41 4.90 39.48
N GLY A 207 -26.08 4.93 39.47
CA GLY A 207 -25.25 4.93 40.68
C GLY A 207 -25.52 6.13 41.59
N GLN A 208 -25.61 7.34 41.02
CA GLN A 208 -25.99 8.55 41.77
C GLN A 208 -27.46 8.53 42.22
N THR A 209 -28.34 7.81 41.51
CA THR A 209 -29.73 7.61 41.94
C THR A 209 -29.80 6.69 43.17
N VAL A 210 -28.95 5.66 43.25
CA VAL A 210 -28.85 4.78 44.44
C VAL A 210 -28.36 5.56 45.66
N THR A 211 -27.30 6.37 45.54
CA THR A 211 -26.79 7.17 46.67
C THR A 211 -27.84 8.19 47.15
N LEU A 212 -28.56 8.83 46.24
CA LEU A 212 -29.67 9.74 46.57
C LEU A 212 -30.80 9.03 47.33
N ARG A 213 -31.24 7.83 46.91
CA ARG A 213 -32.31 7.09 47.62
C ARG A 213 -31.85 6.58 48.99
N GLN A 214 -30.59 6.20 49.15
CA GLN A 214 -30.02 5.84 50.46
C GLN A 214 -29.98 7.03 51.44
N LEU A 215 -29.76 8.26 50.94
CA LEU A 215 -29.87 9.47 51.75
C LEU A 215 -31.33 9.73 52.17
N GLY A 216 -32.30 9.56 51.28
CA GLY A 216 -33.73 9.66 51.60
C GLY A 216 -34.20 8.60 52.60
N GLU A 217 -33.69 7.37 52.52
CA GLU A 217 -33.96 6.31 53.50
C GLU A 217 -33.41 6.67 54.90
N ARG A 218 -32.24 7.32 54.96
CA ARG A 218 -31.65 7.84 56.20
C ARG A 218 -32.44 9.01 56.77
N GLU A 219 -32.92 9.93 55.92
CA GLU A 219 -33.80 11.02 56.31
C GLU A 219 -35.13 10.51 56.89
N ALA A 220 -35.77 9.54 56.22
CA ALA A 220 -37.00 8.91 56.69
C ALA A 220 -36.82 8.26 58.08
N LYS A 221 -35.68 7.57 58.31
CA LYS A 221 -35.34 7.00 59.62
C LYS A 221 -35.15 8.08 60.70
N THR A 222 -34.51 9.21 60.38
CA THR A 222 -34.42 10.36 61.29
C THR A 222 -35.80 10.98 61.58
N GLY A 223 -36.68 11.04 60.58
CA GLY A 223 -38.08 11.45 60.74
C GLY A 223 -38.88 10.55 61.68
N LYS A 224 -38.68 9.23 61.62
CA LYS A 224 -39.25 8.29 62.59
C LYS A 224 -38.76 8.56 64.01
N THR A 225 -37.45 8.69 64.22
CA THR A 225 -36.90 8.98 65.56
C THR A 225 -37.45 10.29 66.13
N LEU A 226 -37.69 11.31 65.30
CA LEU A 226 -38.36 12.54 65.73
C LEU A 226 -39.80 12.29 66.20
N ALA A 227 -40.60 11.47 65.48
CA ALA A 227 -41.95 11.10 65.89
C ALA A 227 -41.96 10.26 67.20
N GLU A 228 -41.01 9.34 67.36
CA GLU A 228 -40.84 8.56 68.59
C GLU A 228 -40.50 9.45 69.80
N LEU A 229 -39.64 10.45 69.63
CA LEU A 229 -39.32 11.44 70.65
C LEU A 229 -40.54 12.32 70.99
N GLN A 230 -41.34 12.73 70.00
CA GLN A 230 -42.58 13.49 70.22
C GLN A 230 -43.62 12.68 71.00
N ARG A 231 -43.88 11.42 70.61
CA ARG A 231 -44.72 10.49 71.37
C ARG A 231 -44.22 10.31 72.81
N THR A 232 -42.90 10.13 73.00
CA THR A 232 -42.29 9.92 74.32
C THR A 232 -42.45 11.15 75.22
N ARG A 233 -42.36 12.36 74.66
CA ARG A 233 -42.66 13.61 75.38
C ARG A 233 -44.11 13.64 75.88
N SER A 234 -45.09 13.38 75.00
CA SER A 234 -46.51 13.37 75.37
C SER A 234 -46.84 12.30 76.41
N GLN A 235 -46.23 11.11 76.29
CA GLN A 235 -46.35 10.03 77.28
C GLN A 235 -45.81 10.48 78.65
N THR A 236 -44.62 11.06 78.68
CA THR A 236 -44.00 11.59 79.92
C THR A 236 -44.87 12.66 80.59
N GLN A 237 -45.58 13.48 79.80
CA GLN A 237 -46.55 14.44 80.32
C GLN A 237 -47.79 13.73 80.87
N ALA A 238 -48.42 12.83 80.13
CA ALA A 238 -49.59 12.07 80.56
C ALA A 238 -49.35 11.31 81.88
N ASP A 239 -48.20 10.64 82.00
CA ASP A 239 -47.81 9.90 83.21
C ASP A 239 -47.52 10.85 84.39
N ARG A 240 -46.92 12.02 84.15
CA ARG A 240 -46.69 13.04 85.19
C ARG A 240 -48.00 13.62 85.73
N TYR A 241 -48.95 13.97 84.86
CA TYR A 241 -50.26 14.46 85.32
C TYR A 241 -51.08 13.35 86.02
N GLN A 242 -51.00 12.10 85.54
CA GLN A 242 -51.61 10.96 86.25
C GLN A 242 -50.97 10.73 87.62
N GLN A 243 -49.65 10.87 87.75
CA GLN A 243 -48.94 10.80 89.03
C GLN A 243 -49.43 11.88 90.00
N TRP A 244 -49.47 13.15 89.56
CA TRP A 244 -49.96 14.27 90.38
C TRP A 244 -51.42 14.11 90.81
N LEU A 245 -52.30 13.59 89.94
CA LEU A 245 -53.68 13.26 90.28
C LEU A 245 -53.78 12.11 91.30
N SER A 246 -52.89 11.11 91.23
CA SER A 246 -52.89 9.97 92.15
C SER A 246 -52.29 10.26 93.53
N ALA A 247 -51.39 11.26 93.63
CA ALA A 247 -50.74 11.63 94.88
C ALA A 247 -51.64 12.45 95.82
N GLY A 248 -52.64 13.16 95.28
CA GLY A 248 -53.50 14.05 96.05
C GLY A 248 -52.82 15.36 96.49
N PRO A 249 -53.43 16.13 97.41
CA PRO A 249 -52.85 17.36 97.94
C PRO A 249 -51.57 17.05 98.75
N ASN A 250 -50.54 17.87 98.56
CA ASN A 250 -49.24 17.68 99.20
C ASN A 250 -49.35 17.76 100.74
N GLU A 251 -48.38 17.20 101.47
CA GLU A 251 -48.35 17.21 102.94
C GLU A 251 -48.48 18.63 103.52
N ASN A 252 -47.76 19.59 102.94
CA ASN A 252 -47.88 21.01 103.28
C ASN A 252 -49.25 21.62 102.96
N GLU A 253 -49.95 21.16 101.92
CA GLU A 253 -51.31 21.62 101.59
C GLU A 253 -52.36 21.00 102.51
N ARG A 254 -52.15 19.75 102.97
CA ARG A 254 -52.95 19.14 104.04
C ARG A 254 -52.78 19.90 105.35
N LEU A 255 -51.53 20.14 105.78
CA LEU A 255 -51.22 20.92 106.98
C LEU A 255 -51.79 22.35 106.91
N GLN A 256 -51.78 22.99 105.73
CA GLN A 256 -52.40 24.30 105.55
C GLN A 256 -53.93 24.27 105.70
N MET A 257 -54.61 23.29 105.11
CA MET A 257 -56.06 23.12 105.31
C MET A 257 -56.41 22.77 106.76
N GLU A 258 -55.58 21.96 107.42
CA GLU A 258 -55.76 21.52 108.81
C GLU A 258 -55.55 22.68 109.80
N ALA A 259 -54.54 23.53 109.58
CA ALA A 259 -54.33 24.77 110.33
C ALA A 259 -55.50 25.76 110.17
N ILE A 260 -56.04 25.91 108.95
CA ILE A 260 -57.21 26.76 108.69
C ILE A 260 -58.48 26.18 109.35
N GLN A 261 -58.63 24.86 109.42
CA GLN A 261 -59.70 24.24 110.20
C GLN A 261 -59.55 24.49 111.70
N GLN A 262 -58.34 24.33 112.27
CA GLN A 262 -58.07 24.58 113.70
C GLN A 262 -58.29 26.06 114.10
N ALA A 263 -58.06 27.01 113.19
CA ALA A 263 -58.36 28.42 113.42
C ALA A 263 -59.86 28.72 113.57
N SER A 264 -60.75 27.90 113.00
CA SER A 264 -62.21 28.13 113.04
C SER A 264 -62.87 27.73 114.37
N THR A 265 -62.27 26.82 115.14
CA THR A 265 -62.89 26.23 116.35
C THR A 265 -62.67 27.02 117.64
N SER A 266 -62.06 28.21 117.61
CA SER A 266 -61.52 28.86 118.82
C SER A 266 -61.70 30.39 118.94
N ARG A 267 -62.95 30.89 118.88
CA ARG A 267 -63.35 32.18 119.52
C ARG A 267 -64.87 32.24 119.79
N GLN A 268 -65.25 32.75 120.95
CA GLN A 268 -66.64 32.82 121.45
C GLN A 268 -66.93 34.17 122.15
N ILE A 269 -68.22 34.50 122.31
CA ILE A 269 -68.84 35.48 123.24
C ILE A 269 -68.95 36.98 122.80
N ILE A 270 -70.17 37.32 122.32
CA ILE A 270 -71.06 38.48 122.63
C ILE A 270 -70.69 39.95 122.26
N ASN A 271 -71.50 40.53 121.34
CA ASN A 271 -72.26 41.82 121.27
C ASN A 271 -71.75 43.10 122.03
N ILE A 272 -71.93 44.37 121.59
CA ILE A 272 -73.17 45.14 121.32
C ILE A 272 -72.92 46.48 120.54
N ALA A 273 -73.86 46.86 119.63
CA ALA A 273 -74.31 48.17 119.10
C ALA A 273 -73.41 49.23 118.37
N ASP A 274 -74.00 49.80 117.30
CA ASP A 274 -73.60 50.99 116.51
C ASP A 274 -74.23 52.32 116.99
N ALA A 275 -73.88 53.47 116.36
CA ALA A 275 -74.84 54.40 115.69
C ALA A 275 -74.19 55.68 115.06
N VAL A 276 -74.96 56.37 114.19
CA VAL A 276 -74.85 57.80 113.74
C VAL A 276 -73.74 58.17 112.69
N ILE A 277 -73.91 59.03 111.65
CA ILE A 277 -74.99 59.28 110.64
C ILE A 277 -74.51 60.34 109.60
N SER A 278 -74.73 60.11 108.29
CA SER A 278 -74.72 61.10 107.16
C SER A 278 -73.39 61.88 106.87
N SER A 279 -73.22 62.72 105.83
CA SER A 279 -74.11 63.27 104.77
C SER A 279 -73.31 63.66 103.49
N ALA A 280 -74.01 63.97 102.38
CA ALA A 280 -73.66 64.90 101.25
C ALA A 280 -72.26 64.90 100.58
N GLN A 281 -72.04 65.25 99.31
CA GLN A 281 -72.73 65.29 98.00
C GLN A 281 -71.86 66.15 97.04
N ALA A 282 -71.80 65.80 95.74
CA ALA A 282 -71.35 66.68 94.63
C ALA A 282 -69.84 67.13 94.65
N THR A 283 -69.23 67.76 93.62
CA THR A 283 -69.77 68.38 92.37
C THR A 283 -68.73 68.37 91.20
N GLN A 284 -69.15 67.90 90.01
CA GLN A 284 -68.85 68.39 88.62
C GLN A 284 -67.43 68.68 88.04
N THR A 285 -67.26 68.24 86.76
CA THR A 285 -66.63 68.94 85.59
C THR A 285 -65.10 69.20 85.50
N ALA A 286 -64.47 69.39 84.32
CA ALA A 286 -64.72 68.94 82.92
C ALA A 286 -63.52 69.28 81.98
N ALA A 287 -63.46 68.61 80.80
CA ALA A 287 -62.58 68.88 79.63
C ALA A 287 -61.03 68.72 79.82
N GLY A 288 -60.21 68.48 78.78
CA GLY A 288 -60.50 67.99 77.41
C GLY A 288 -59.43 68.31 76.33
N VAL A 289 -59.26 67.37 75.36
CA VAL A 289 -58.90 67.58 73.93
C VAL A 289 -57.42 67.76 73.45
N LEU A 290 -57.00 66.84 72.54
CA LEU A 290 -55.93 66.87 71.49
C LEU A 290 -54.43 66.99 71.90
N ALA A 291 -53.42 66.54 71.11
CA ALA A 291 -53.35 65.97 69.73
C ALA A 291 -52.29 64.80 69.66
N LEU A 292 -52.03 63.97 68.62
CA LEU A 292 -52.25 63.92 67.15
C LEU A 292 -51.23 64.77 66.30
N VAL A 293 -50.57 64.33 65.21
CA VAL A 293 -50.46 63.04 64.44
C VAL A 293 -49.06 62.93 63.76
N GLU A 294 -48.52 61.70 63.52
CA GLU A 294 -47.68 61.21 62.37
C GLU A 294 -46.70 60.09 62.81
N SER A 295 -46.44 59.00 62.07
CA SER A 295 -46.81 58.59 60.70
C SER A 295 -47.55 57.22 60.67
N MET A 296 -48.01 56.76 59.51
CA MET A 296 -48.72 55.46 59.37
C MET A 296 -47.76 54.26 59.44
N GLY A 297 -48.14 53.05 59.86
CA GLY A 297 -49.49 52.50 60.16
C GLY A 297 -49.69 51.15 59.45
N ALA A 298 -50.58 50.23 59.83
CA ALA A 298 -51.56 50.14 60.92
C ALA A 298 -51.85 48.62 61.18
N LYS A 299 -52.59 48.15 62.20
CA LYS A 299 -53.57 48.78 63.10
C LYS A 299 -53.36 48.38 64.58
N GLN A 300 -53.17 49.36 65.46
CA GLN A 300 -53.48 49.32 66.90
C GLN A 300 -53.82 50.73 67.39
N ALA A 301 -54.73 50.86 68.36
CA ALA A 301 -55.10 52.08 69.10
C ALA A 301 -56.13 51.72 70.21
N ILE A 302 -56.31 52.40 71.36
CA ILE A 302 -55.53 53.39 72.15
C ILE A 302 -56.16 53.48 73.58
N ALA A 303 -55.41 53.91 74.61
CA ALA A 303 -55.85 54.24 75.99
C ALA A 303 -56.44 53.08 76.86
N GLY A 304 -56.51 53.12 78.20
CA GLY A 304 -56.09 54.09 79.24
C GLY A 304 -56.82 53.79 80.59
N THR A 305 -56.59 54.45 81.75
CA THR A 305 -55.53 55.36 82.24
C THR A 305 -55.79 55.70 83.74
N ILE A 306 -54.76 55.70 84.61
CA ILE A 306 -54.71 56.31 85.99
C ILE A 306 -55.60 55.62 87.06
N GLY A 307 -55.25 55.48 88.36
CA GLY A 307 -54.01 55.76 89.12
C GLY A 307 -54.23 55.78 90.66
N ILE A 308 -53.15 55.97 91.44
CA ILE A 308 -53.06 56.55 92.82
C ILE A 308 -54.15 56.12 93.85
N ALA A 309 -53.95 55.19 94.80
CA ALA A 309 -53.04 55.13 95.97
C ALA A 309 -53.55 55.80 97.27
N VAL A 310 -53.16 55.23 98.44
CA VAL A 310 -53.53 55.60 99.83
C VAL A 310 -55.00 55.26 100.20
N GLY A 311 -55.35 54.76 101.39
CA GLY A 311 -54.56 54.25 102.52
C GLY A 311 -55.34 54.30 103.85
N ALA A 312 -54.90 53.55 104.87
CA ALA A 312 -55.46 53.49 106.25
C ALA A 312 -56.91 52.90 106.37
N LYS A 313 -57.09 51.78 107.09
CA LYS A 313 -57.53 51.67 108.52
C LYS A 313 -58.95 52.22 108.81
N ALA A 314 -59.83 51.52 109.54
CA ALA A 314 -59.80 50.14 110.05
C ALA A 314 -61.19 49.72 110.60
N VAL A 315 -61.30 48.45 111.03
CA VAL A 315 -62.34 47.87 111.90
C VAL A 315 -63.79 47.85 111.37
N ALA A 316 -64.12 46.74 110.70
CA ALA A 316 -65.45 46.11 110.77
C ALA A 316 -65.30 44.56 110.87
N GLN A 317 -64.23 44.09 111.51
CA GLN A 317 -63.96 42.66 111.73
C GLN A 317 -64.80 42.12 112.88
N GLY A 318 -65.53 41.03 112.64
CA GLY A 318 -66.33 40.35 113.67
C GLY A 318 -67.28 39.33 113.07
N PHE A 319 -68.35 39.79 112.42
CA PHE A 319 -69.45 38.92 112.00
C PHE A 319 -69.18 38.11 110.71
N LEU A 320 -68.24 38.54 109.86
CA LEU A 320 -67.88 37.79 108.65
C LEU A 320 -66.97 36.58 108.93
N ILE A 321 -66.27 36.49 110.07
CA ILE A 321 -65.05 35.66 110.17
C ILE A 321 -65.31 34.14 110.12
N ASP A 322 -66.44 33.63 110.60
CA ASP A 322 -66.79 32.20 110.46
C ASP A 322 -67.19 31.87 109.00
N GLN A 323 -67.89 32.79 108.33
CA GLN A 323 -68.24 32.65 106.91
C GLN A 323 -67.01 32.87 106.01
N GLU A 324 -66.10 33.76 106.38
CA GLU A 324 -64.86 34.06 105.68
C GLU A 324 -63.85 32.92 105.83
N THR A 325 -63.71 32.33 107.01
CA THR A 325 -62.83 31.17 107.21
C THR A 325 -63.36 29.95 106.46
N ARG A 326 -64.69 29.72 106.45
CA ARG A 326 -65.30 28.70 105.57
C ARG A 326 -65.17 29.06 104.09
N SER A 327 -65.28 30.33 103.71
CA SER A 327 -65.12 30.81 102.32
C SER A 327 -63.68 30.67 101.82
N GLN A 328 -62.68 30.93 102.66
CA GLN A 328 -61.27 30.75 102.35
C GLN A 328 -60.94 29.25 102.26
N LEU A 329 -61.46 28.42 103.17
CA LEU A 329 -61.31 26.96 103.09
C LEU A 329 -62.04 26.35 101.87
N SER A 330 -63.25 26.80 101.55
CA SER A 330 -63.96 26.39 100.33
C SER A 330 -63.31 26.94 99.07
N GLY A 331 -62.71 28.12 99.12
CA GLY A 331 -61.94 28.71 98.02
C GLY A 331 -60.63 27.96 97.76
N LEU A 332 -59.94 27.51 98.81
CA LEU A 332 -58.77 26.64 98.70
C LEU A 332 -59.14 25.25 98.16
N ARG A 333 -60.23 24.65 98.67
CA ARG A 333 -60.74 23.36 98.15
C ARG A 333 -61.20 23.48 96.70
N ALA A 334 -61.99 24.50 96.34
CA ALA A 334 -62.40 24.77 94.96
C ALA A 334 -61.20 25.09 94.05
N SER A 335 -60.15 25.73 94.57
CA SER A 335 -58.90 25.95 93.83
C SER A 335 -58.14 24.65 93.58
N GLN A 336 -58.09 23.74 94.57
CA GLN A 336 -57.53 22.39 94.41
C GLN A 336 -58.38 21.51 93.48
N GLU A 337 -59.71 21.57 93.56
CA GLU A 337 -60.65 20.88 92.67
C GLU A 337 -60.50 21.39 91.23
N ARG A 338 -60.44 22.71 91.01
CA ARG A 338 -60.16 23.29 89.69
C ARG A 338 -58.77 22.92 89.18
N ARG A 339 -57.75 22.84 90.04
CA ARG A 339 -56.41 22.35 89.68
C ARG A 339 -56.43 20.86 89.31
N ALA A 340 -57.23 20.04 89.99
CA ALA A 340 -57.43 18.64 89.67
C ALA A 340 -58.20 18.46 88.35
N GLN A 341 -59.22 19.28 88.08
CA GLN A 341 -59.93 19.34 86.80
C GLN A 341 -58.98 19.75 85.66
N GLU A 342 -58.14 20.75 85.88
CA GLU A 342 -57.10 21.19 84.93
C GLU A 342 -56.08 20.08 84.66
N TRP A 343 -55.59 19.38 85.69
CA TRP A 343 -54.70 18.24 85.52
C TRP A 343 -55.36 17.03 84.86
N GLN A 344 -56.68 16.80 85.07
CA GLN A 344 -57.44 15.78 84.35
C GLN A 344 -57.55 16.13 82.86
N LEU A 345 -57.95 17.37 82.54
CA LEU A 345 -58.00 17.88 81.17
C LEU A 345 -56.63 17.76 80.49
N GLN A 346 -55.56 18.26 81.13
CA GLN A 346 -54.22 18.24 80.56
C GLN A 346 -53.65 16.81 80.43
N ARG A 347 -53.99 15.89 81.34
CA ARG A 347 -53.68 14.45 81.19
C ARG A 347 -54.39 13.86 79.99
N ASP A 348 -55.69 14.11 79.83
CA ASP A 348 -56.48 13.46 78.79
C ASP A 348 -56.22 14.06 77.39
N LEU A 349 -55.87 15.35 77.32
CA LEU A 349 -55.21 15.95 76.15
C LEU A 349 -53.86 15.27 75.86
N SER A 350 -52.98 15.13 76.87
CA SER A 350 -51.67 14.45 76.68
C SER A 350 -51.83 12.99 76.22
N ARG A 351 -52.90 12.29 76.64
CA ARG A 351 -53.24 10.94 76.18
C ARG A 351 -53.72 10.95 74.73
N GLN A 352 -54.51 11.94 74.33
CA GLN A 352 -54.89 12.11 72.92
C GLN A 352 -53.66 12.42 72.05
N ASP A 353 -52.72 13.23 72.55
CA ASP A 353 -51.44 13.49 71.90
C ASP A 353 -50.55 12.24 71.80
N VAL A 354 -50.64 11.30 72.76
CA VAL A 354 -49.99 9.98 72.63
C VAL A 354 -50.64 9.14 71.52
N LEU A 355 -51.96 9.16 71.36
CA LEU A 355 -52.64 8.48 70.25
C LEU A 355 -52.27 9.08 68.89
N ILE A 356 -52.21 10.41 68.80
CA ILE A 356 -51.73 11.13 67.61
C ILE A 356 -50.26 10.79 67.33
N GLY A 357 -49.41 10.80 68.36
CA GLY A 357 -47.99 10.42 68.26
C GLY A 357 -47.79 8.97 67.81
N ASN A 358 -48.61 8.02 68.27
CA ASN A 358 -48.60 6.64 67.79
C ASN A 358 -48.90 6.60 66.28
N GLN A 359 -49.95 7.29 65.81
CA GLN A 359 -50.30 7.34 64.40
C GLN A 359 -49.24 8.03 63.54
N GLN A 360 -48.54 9.03 64.08
CA GLN A 360 -47.39 9.68 63.44
C GLN A 360 -46.19 8.74 63.32
N VAL A 361 -45.92 7.90 64.34
CA VAL A 361 -44.88 6.87 64.27
C VAL A 361 -45.22 5.83 63.19
N THR A 362 -46.47 5.34 63.12
CA THR A 362 -46.91 4.43 62.04
C THR A 362 -46.71 5.06 60.66
N ALA A 363 -47.15 6.32 60.46
CA ALA A 363 -46.96 7.03 59.20
C ALA A 363 -45.48 7.32 58.87
N ALA A 364 -44.58 7.31 59.86
CA ALA A 364 -43.14 7.40 59.65
C ALA A 364 -42.50 6.03 59.33
N ASP A 365 -42.99 4.94 59.93
CA ASP A 365 -42.63 3.57 59.54
C ASP A 365 -43.01 3.28 58.08
N ASP A 366 -44.21 3.67 57.65
CA ASP A 366 -44.64 3.55 56.25
C ASP A 366 -43.68 4.30 55.30
N ARG A 367 -43.24 5.51 55.68
CA ARG A 367 -42.25 6.28 54.90
C ARG A 367 -40.88 5.61 54.86
N VAL A 368 -40.43 4.99 55.94
CA VAL A 368 -39.18 4.21 55.96
C VAL A 368 -39.30 2.98 55.05
N ALA A 369 -40.43 2.28 55.07
CA ALA A 369 -40.69 1.15 54.18
C ALA A 369 -40.72 1.56 52.70
N ILE A 370 -41.38 2.67 52.36
CA ILE A 370 -41.40 3.23 51.01
C ILE A 370 -39.98 3.61 50.56
N ALA A 371 -39.23 4.37 51.36
CA ALA A 371 -37.88 4.81 51.01
C ALA A 371 -36.90 3.62 50.85
N ALA A 372 -37.03 2.58 51.68
CA ALA A 372 -36.26 1.34 51.52
C ALA A 372 -36.64 0.59 50.23
N GLN A 373 -37.91 0.57 49.84
CA GLN A 373 -38.35 -0.03 48.58
C GLN A 373 -37.88 0.77 47.35
N GLU A 374 -37.89 2.11 47.40
CA GLU A 374 -37.30 2.96 46.36
C GLU A 374 -35.79 2.75 46.24
N SER A 375 -35.08 2.64 47.38
CA SER A 375 -33.65 2.31 47.47
C SER A 375 -33.35 0.95 46.82
N ALA A 376 -34.20 -0.07 47.07
CA ALA A 376 -34.11 -1.38 46.42
C ALA A 376 -34.38 -1.33 44.90
N ILE A 377 -35.37 -0.56 44.45
CA ILE A 377 -35.69 -0.38 43.02
C ILE A 377 -34.54 0.32 42.28
N ALA A 378 -34.00 1.42 42.84
CA ALA A 378 -32.86 2.12 42.27
C ALA A 378 -31.62 1.19 42.19
N ARG A 379 -31.41 0.34 43.20
CA ARG A 379 -30.33 -0.64 43.19
C ARG A 379 -30.52 -1.70 42.10
N MET A 380 -31.73 -2.22 41.92
CA MET A 380 -32.04 -3.14 40.81
C MET A 380 -31.81 -2.49 39.43
N GLN A 381 -32.13 -1.21 39.26
CA GLN A 381 -31.85 -0.46 38.03
C GLN A 381 -30.33 -0.30 37.77
N PHE A 382 -29.56 0.00 38.81
CA PHE A 382 -28.09 0.07 38.73
C PHE A 382 -27.46 -1.30 38.40
N ASP A 383 -27.91 -2.37 39.08
CA ASP A 383 -27.42 -3.73 38.82
C ASP A 383 -27.81 -4.22 37.40
N GLN A 384 -28.95 -3.77 36.85
CA GLN A 384 -29.34 -4.00 35.45
C GLN A 384 -28.47 -3.22 34.46
N ALA A 385 -28.21 -1.93 34.70
CA ALA A 385 -27.32 -1.13 33.85
C ALA A 385 -25.89 -1.72 33.81
N ARG A 386 -25.39 -2.18 34.97
CA ARG A 386 -24.09 -2.86 35.08
C ARG A 386 -24.06 -4.21 34.34
N GLN A 387 -25.15 -4.98 34.35
CA GLN A 387 -25.28 -6.20 33.54
C GLN A 387 -25.28 -5.89 32.04
N MET A 388 -26.00 -4.84 31.60
CA MET A 388 -26.00 -4.39 30.20
C MET A 388 -24.60 -3.99 29.74
N LEU A 389 -23.86 -3.21 30.54
CA LEU A 389 -22.46 -2.87 30.26
C LEU A 389 -21.56 -4.11 30.17
N THR A 390 -21.69 -5.04 31.12
CA THR A 390 -20.91 -6.29 31.12
C THR A 390 -21.18 -7.11 29.85
N PHE A 391 -22.42 -7.15 29.38
CA PHE A 391 -22.79 -7.76 28.10
C PHE A 391 -22.23 -7.00 26.89
N LEU A 392 -22.29 -5.66 26.86
CA LEU A 392 -21.79 -4.85 25.75
C LEU A 392 -20.25 -4.93 25.59
N THR A 393 -19.51 -5.10 26.70
CA THR A 393 -18.07 -5.34 26.66
C THR A 393 -17.74 -6.78 26.25
N ASN A 394 -18.41 -7.78 26.83
CA ASN A 394 -18.03 -9.19 26.68
C ASN A 394 -18.62 -9.90 25.44
N LYS A 395 -19.54 -9.28 24.71
CA LYS A 395 -20.09 -9.83 23.46
C LYS A 395 -19.03 -9.89 22.35
N PHE A 396 -19.14 -10.85 21.44
CA PHE A 396 -18.20 -11.03 20.33
C PHE A 396 -18.05 -9.79 19.43
N THR A 397 -19.15 -9.10 19.12
CA THR A 397 -19.15 -7.86 18.32
C THR A 397 -18.94 -6.61 19.19
N SER A 398 -17.91 -6.62 20.02
CA SER A 398 -17.48 -5.50 20.86
C SER A 398 -16.86 -4.37 20.03
N VAL A 399 -16.56 -3.23 20.67
CA VAL A 399 -15.81 -2.12 20.06
C VAL A 399 -14.43 -2.59 19.60
N GLU A 400 -13.76 -3.43 20.40
CA GLU A 400 -12.43 -3.99 20.10
C GLU A 400 -12.46 -4.88 18.84
N PHE A 401 -13.51 -5.70 18.66
CA PHE A 401 -13.70 -6.49 17.45
C PHE A 401 -13.81 -5.60 16.21
N TYR A 402 -14.57 -4.51 16.26
CA TYR A 402 -14.66 -3.58 15.13
C TYR A 402 -13.37 -2.78 14.92
N GLN A 403 -12.61 -2.47 15.96
CA GLN A 403 -11.28 -1.84 15.84
C GLN A 403 -10.27 -2.78 15.16
N TRP A 404 -10.26 -4.06 15.51
CA TRP A 404 -9.46 -5.08 14.82
C TRP A 404 -9.91 -5.26 13.36
N LEU A 405 -11.21 -5.43 13.13
CA LEU A 405 -11.78 -5.65 11.80
C LEU A 405 -11.52 -4.48 10.86
N THR A 406 -11.63 -3.24 11.34
CA THR A 406 -11.30 -2.05 10.55
C THR A 406 -9.80 -1.95 10.25
N GLY A 407 -8.92 -2.36 11.16
CA GLY A 407 -7.49 -2.49 10.88
C GLY A 407 -7.22 -3.45 9.71
N VAL A 408 -7.71 -4.69 9.80
CA VAL A 408 -7.55 -5.73 8.76
C VAL A 408 -8.13 -5.27 7.43
N LEU A 409 -9.36 -4.73 7.41
CA LEU A 409 -9.98 -4.24 6.19
C LEU A 409 -9.24 -3.04 5.57
N SER A 410 -8.63 -2.16 6.38
CA SER A 410 -7.83 -1.04 5.87
C SER A 410 -6.56 -1.51 5.15
N GLU A 411 -5.89 -2.53 5.67
CA GLU A 411 -4.67 -3.08 5.08
C GLU A 411 -4.99 -3.77 3.74
N VAL A 412 -6.03 -4.60 3.72
CA VAL A 412 -6.50 -5.28 2.51
C VAL A 412 -6.96 -4.27 1.45
N TYR A 413 -7.76 -3.26 1.83
CA TYR A 413 -8.18 -2.20 0.92
C TYR A 413 -6.97 -1.42 0.34
N ALA A 414 -6.02 -1.00 1.19
CA ALA A 414 -4.82 -0.29 0.75
C ALA A 414 -3.95 -1.14 -0.20
N PHE A 415 -3.80 -2.45 0.08
CA PHE A 415 -3.08 -3.38 -0.79
C PHE A 415 -3.72 -3.49 -2.17
N PHE A 416 -5.04 -3.72 -2.26
CA PHE A 416 -5.73 -3.81 -3.55
C PHE A 416 -5.71 -2.48 -4.30
N LEU A 417 -5.89 -1.34 -3.62
CA LEU A 417 -5.85 -0.01 -4.24
C LEU A 417 -4.47 0.30 -4.85
N ARG A 418 -3.39 0.06 -4.10
CA ARG A 418 -2.00 0.27 -4.59
C ARG A 418 -1.65 -0.69 -5.72
N THR A 419 -2.07 -1.95 -5.63
CA THR A 419 -1.85 -2.95 -6.69
C THR A 419 -2.61 -2.59 -7.96
N ALA A 420 -3.85 -2.10 -7.84
CA ALA A 420 -4.62 -1.61 -8.98
C ALA A 420 -3.98 -0.36 -9.61
N ALA A 421 -3.54 0.62 -8.81
CA ALA A 421 -2.86 1.83 -9.27
C ALA A 421 -1.53 1.52 -9.99
N SER A 422 -0.72 0.60 -9.47
CA SER A 422 0.55 0.20 -10.12
C SER A 422 0.33 -0.47 -11.48
N ASN A 423 -0.69 -1.34 -11.60
CA ASN A 423 -1.07 -1.92 -12.89
C ASN A 423 -1.65 -0.85 -13.85
N ALA A 424 -2.40 0.13 -13.33
CA ALA A 424 -2.91 1.25 -14.12
C ALA A 424 -1.78 2.15 -14.66
N GLN A 425 -0.72 2.40 -13.89
CA GLN A 425 0.46 3.13 -14.37
C GLN A 425 1.25 2.34 -15.42
N GLN A 426 1.35 1.01 -15.27
CA GLN A 426 1.91 0.14 -16.31
C GLN A 426 1.05 0.18 -17.59
N ALA A 427 -0.27 0.21 -17.47
CA ALA A 427 -1.19 0.39 -18.60
C ALA A 427 -1.00 1.76 -19.29
N GLU A 428 -0.95 2.86 -18.53
CA GLU A 428 -0.71 4.20 -19.08
C GLU A 428 0.61 4.30 -19.86
N LEU A 429 1.68 3.72 -19.31
CA LEU A 429 2.98 3.69 -19.99
C LEU A 429 3.03 2.73 -21.18
N GLN A 430 2.31 1.62 -21.11
CA GLN A 430 2.16 0.68 -22.22
C GLN A 430 1.37 1.32 -23.37
N LEU A 431 0.33 2.10 -23.07
CA LEU A 431 -0.39 2.91 -24.06
C LEU A 431 0.52 3.97 -24.70
N ALA A 432 1.26 4.72 -23.87
CA ALA A 432 2.22 5.72 -24.35
C ALA A 432 3.29 5.09 -25.28
N PHE A 433 3.78 3.89 -24.94
CA PHE A 433 4.69 3.12 -25.77
C PHE A 433 4.02 2.60 -27.06
N GLU A 434 2.81 2.04 -27.00
CA GLU A 434 2.08 1.54 -28.18
C GLU A 434 1.67 2.66 -29.16
N ARG A 435 1.44 3.88 -28.67
CA ARG A 435 1.18 5.07 -29.50
C ARG A 435 2.46 5.87 -29.85
N GLN A 436 3.59 5.59 -29.19
CA GLN A 436 4.84 6.39 -29.23
C GLN A 436 4.62 7.88 -28.90
N GLU A 437 3.70 8.15 -27.97
CA GLU A 437 3.38 9.49 -27.46
C GLU A 437 3.95 9.67 -26.04
N ALA A 438 4.01 10.91 -25.54
CA ALA A 438 4.36 11.15 -24.15
C ALA A 438 3.23 10.62 -23.22
N PRO A 439 3.55 9.95 -22.09
CA PRO A 439 2.53 9.51 -21.14
C PRO A 439 1.79 10.73 -20.56
N ALA A 440 0.46 10.65 -20.53
CA ALA A 440 -0.41 11.78 -20.20
C ALA A 440 -0.46 12.11 -18.69
N ARG A 441 -0.03 11.18 -17.84
CA ARG A 441 0.11 11.27 -16.38
C ARG A 441 -1.23 11.41 -15.65
N LEU A 442 -2.27 10.71 -16.13
CA LEU A 442 -3.56 10.63 -15.44
C LEU A 442 -3.44 9.80 -14.15
N ILE A 443 -2.69 8.69 -14.19
CA ILE A 443 -2.70 7.70 -13.11
C ILE A 443 -1.72 8.10 -11.99
N LYS A 444 -2.28 8.42 -10.83
CA LYS A 444 -1.55 8.86 -9.63
C LYS A 444 -0.85 7.67 -8.94
N PRO A 445 0.32 7.86 -8.31
CA PRO A 445 1.07 6.76 -7.70
C PRO A 445 0.43 6.20 -6.42
N ASP A 446 -0.22 7.05 -5.59
CA ASP A 446 -1.00 6.59 -4.44
C ASP A 446 -2.36 7.32 -4.36
N TYR A 447 -3.44 6.55 -4.56
CA TYR A 447 -4.82 7.02 -4.46
C TYR A 447 -5.32 7.11 -3.01
N TRP A 448 -4.67 6.45 -2.05
CA TRP A 448 -4.95 6.60 -0.62
C TRP A 448 -4.60 8.02 -0.15
N LEU A 449 -3.38 8.46 -0.49
CA LEU A 449 -2.90 9.82 -0.17
C LEU A 449 -3.67 10.89 -0.95
N ALA A 450 -4.00 10.64 -2.23
CA ALA A 450 -4.84 11.54 -3.00
C ALA A 450 -6.25 11.70 -2.39
N ALA A 451 -6.77 10.66 -1.72
CA ALA A 451 -8.07 10.67 -1.04
C ALA A 451 -8.05 11.40 0.31
N SER A 452 -7.00 11.22 1.12
CA SER A 452 -6.86 11.91 2.42
C SER A 452 -6.52 13.40 2.27
N GLN A 453 -5.72 13.80 1.27
CA GLN A 453 -5.37 15.21 1.07
C GLN A 453 -6.58 16.13 0.84
N PRO A 454 -6.52 17.40 1.27
CA PRO A 454 -7.51 18.41 0.91
C PRO A 454 -7.41 18.76 -0.58
N SER A 455 -8.51 19.21 -1.19
CA SER A 455 -8.45 19.81 -2.52
C SER A 455 -7.53 21.05 -2.49
N ALA A 456 -6.77 21.26 -3.57
CA ALA A 456 -5.64 22.19 -3.59
C ALA A 456 -6.01 23.61 -3.12
N GLY A 457 -5.16 24.19 -2.27
CA GLY A 457 -5.35 25.54 -1.71
C GLY A 457 -5.80 25.61 -0.25
N LYS A 458 -5.75 24.52 0.52
CA LYS A 458 -5.92 24.52 1.98
C LYS A 458 -4.78 23.78 2.68
N ASN A 459 -4.38 24.27 3.86
CA ASN A 459 -3.23 23.78 4.62
C ASN A 459 -3.31 22.25 4.83
N ALA A 460 -2.25 21.53 4.49
CA ALA A 460 -2.22 20.07 4.55
C ALA A 460 -2.27 19.55 6.00
N ASP A 461 -1.62 20.25 6.92
CA ASP A 461 -1.36 19.81 8.30
C ASP A 461 -2.61 19.80 9.22
N ALA A 462 -3.75 20.27 8.71
CA ALA A 462 -5.01 20.37 9.44
C ALA A 462 -6.20 19.68 8.75
N ALA A 463 -5.95 18.91 7.68
CA ALA A 463 -6.99 18.10 7.05
C ALA A 463 -7.25 16.82 7.87
N PRO A 464 -8.49 16.51 8.29
CA PRO A 464 -8.78 15.26 8.98
C PRO A 464 -8.53 14.07 8.02
N ASP A 465 -7.77 13.08 8.48
CA ASP A 465 -7.45 11.91 7.65
C ASP A 465 -8.72 11.14 7.29
N ARG A 466 -8.97 11.03 5.98
CA ARG A 466 -10.11 10.30 5.42
C ARG A 466 -9.83 8.82 5.21
N ARG A 467 -8.69 8.29 5.69
CA ARG A 467 -8.34 6.85 5.67
C ARG A 467 -8.53 6.21 4.29
N GLY A 468 -8.10 6.90 3.24
CA GLY A 468 -8.21 6.45 1.85
C GLY A 468 -9.62 6.39 1.26
N ILE A 469 -10.68 6.81 1.96
CA ILE A 469 -12.07 6.76 1.46
C ILE A 469 -12.26 7.71 0.26
N SER A 470 -12.98 7.27 -0.77
CA SER A 470 -13.02 7.73 -2.17
C SER A 470 -11.81 7.35 -3.04
N GLY A 471 -10.86 6.57 -2.52
CA GLY A 471 -9.66 6.15 -3.26
C GLY A 471 -9.98 5.27 -4.48
N SER A 472 -10.81 4.22 -4.31
CA SER A 472 -11.16 3.34 -5.44
C SER A 472 -11.96 4.06 -6.52
N ALA A 473 -12.94 4.89 -6.12
CA ALA A 473 -13.79 5.64 -7.05
C ALA A 473 -12.99 6.59 -7.96
N ARG A 474 -11.97 7.26 -7.43
CA ARG A 474 -11.07 8.12 -8.21
C ARG A 474 -10.20 7.31 -9.17
N LEU A 475 -9.67 6.16 -8.74
CA LEU A 475 -8.91 5.28 -9.62
C LEU A 475 -9.79 4.73 -10.76
N VAL A 476 -11.04 4.36 -10.48
CA VAL A 476 -12.01 3.92 -11.50
C VAL A 476 -12.33 5.04 -12.50
N GLN A 477 -12.50 6.29 -12.05
CA GLN A 477 -12.68 7.45 -12.93
C GLN A 477 -11.45 7.66 -13.83
N ASP A 478 -10.25 7.70 -13.26
CA ASP A 478 -9.01 7.95 -14.02
C ASP A 478 -8.73 6.78 -15.00
N LEU A 479 -9.07 5.53 -14.63
CA LEU A 479 -9.02 4.34 -15.51
C LEU A 479 -9.94 4.45 -16.73
N TYR A 480 -11.22 4.81 -16.53
CA TYR A 480 -12.14 4.99 -17.67
C TYR A 480 -11.77 6.20 -18.54
N THR A 481 -11.15 7.22 -17.95
CA THR A 481 -10.63 8.38 -18.71
C THR A 481 -9.44 7.96 -19.59
N LEU A 482 -8.53 7.14 -19.08
CA LEU A 482 -7.42 6.56 -19.84
C LEU A 482 -7.90 5.62 -20.97
N ASP A 483 -8.93 4.83 -20.72
CA ASP A 483 -9.55 3.93 -21.71
C ASP A 483 -10.24 4.72 -22.84
N GLN A 484 -11.01 5.76 -22.49
CA GLN A 484 -11.60 6.68 -23.46
C GLN A 484 -10.54 7.44 -24.27
N GLN A 485 -9.42 7.83 -23.64
CA GLN A 485 -8.27 8.41 -24.34
C GLN A 485 -7.69 7.40 -25.34
N ALA A 486 -7.42 6.16 -24.92
CA ALA A 486 -6.85 5.11 -25.76
C ALA A 486 -7.71 4.76 -26.99
N PHE A 487 -9.03 4.81 -26.84
CA PHE A 487 -10.00 4.67 -27.93
C PHE A 487 -9.98 5.88 -28.87
N SER A 488 -9.99 7.10 -28.32
CA SER A 488 -9.99 8.35 -29.12
C SER A 488 -8.68 8.63 -29.86
N SER A 489 -7.54 8.11 -29.37
CA SER A 489 -6.22 8.24 -30.01
C SER A 489 -5.90 7.09 -30.97
N GLU A 490 -6.78 6.10 -31.12
CA GLU A 490 -6.59 4.98 -32.04
C GLU A 490 -6.50 5.46 -33.50
N ARG A 491 -5.38 5.15 -34.15
CA ARG A 491 -5.16 5.43 -35.59
C ARG A 491 -4.73 4.14 -36.28
N ARG A 492 -5.29 3.89 -37.47
CA ARG A 492 -4.91 2.74 -38.29
C ARG A 492 -3.51 2.95 -38.87
N MET A 493 -2.53 2.20 -38.37
CA MET A 493 -1.18 2.16 -38.94
C MET A 493 -1.17 1.38 -40.26
N LEU A 494 -0.18 1.65 -41.11
CA LEU A 494 0.13 0.84 -42.29
C LEU A 494 0.83 -0.44 -41.84
N ASN A 495 0.29 -1.61 -42.21
CA ASN A 495 0.93 -2.91 -42.00
C ASN A 495 1.76 -3.26 -43.23
N LEU A 496 3.06 -3.49 -43.05
CA LEU A 496 4.03 -3.62 -44.14
C LEU A 496 4.98 -4.80 -43.89
N THR A 497 5.39 -5.48 -44.96
CA THR A 497 6.30 -6.63 -44.90
C THR A 497 7.50 -6.38 -45.81
N ARG A 498 8.71 -6.63 -45.32
CA ARG A 498 9.96 -6.52 -46.09
C ARG A 498 10.86 -7.71 -45.81
N SER A 499 11.27 -8.40 -46.88
CA SER A 499 12.21 -9.51 -46.82
C SER A 499 13.63 -9.05 -47.20
N PHE A 500 14.61 -9.59 -46.48
CA PHE A 500 16.03 -9.30 -46.58
C PHE A 500 16.79 -10.61 -46.86
N PRO A 501 17.14 -10.90 -48.13
CA PRO A 501 17.92 -12.07 -48.50
C PRO A 501 19.39 -11.85 -48.10
N LEU A 502 19.83 -12.51 -47.03
CA LEU A 502 21.11 -12.17 -46.40
C LEU A 502 22.30 -12.54 -47.30
N SER A 503 22.24 -13.66 -48.03
CA SER A 503 23.27 -14.06 -49.00
C SER A 503 23.52 -13.04 -50.13
N ARG A 504 22.59 -12.09 -50.36
CA ARG A 504 22.73 -10.99 -51.35
C ARG A 504 22.98 -9.61 -50.73
N LEU A 505 22.97 -9.51 -49.40
CA LEU A 505 23.13 -8.26 -48.65
C LEU A 505 24.42 -8.21 -47.83
N MET A 506 25.00 -9.38 -47.53
CA MET A 506 26.20 -9.58 -46.71
C MET A 506 26.89 -10.90 -47.12
N PRO A 507 27.31 -11.05 -48.40
CA PRO A 507 27.79 -12.33 -48.92
C PRO A 507 29.03 -12.86 -48.19
N LEU A 508 29.96 -11.98 -47.80
CA LEU A 508 31.19 -12.36 -47.11
C LEU A 508 30.90 -12.92 -45.71
N GLU A 509 30.00 -12.26 -44.97
CA GLU A 509 29.51 -12.71 -43.68
C GLU A 509 28.67 -13.99 -43.79
N PHE A 510 28.00 -14.19 -44.93
CA PHE A 510 27.21 -15.40 -45.20
C PHE A 510 28.09 -16.65 -45.37
N GLU A 511 29.28 -16.52 -45.96
CA GLU A 511 30.24 -17.63 -46.06
C GLU A 511 30.88 -17.99 -44.72
N GLU A 512 31.26 -17.00 -43.90
CA GLU A 512 31.67 -17.27 -42.52
C GLU A 512 30.52 -17.87 -41.69
N PHE A 513 29.28 -17.51 -41.95
CA PHE A 513 28.10 -18.14 -41.33
C PHE A 513 27.95 -19.62 -41.70
N ARG A 514 28.15 -20.04 -42.96
CA ARG A 514 28.11 -21.47 -43.33
C ARG A 514 29.16 -22.27 -42.54
N ARG A 515 30.36 -21.71 -42.39
CA ARG A 515 31.48 -22.38 -41.70
C ARG A 515 31.35 -22.39 -40.17
N THR A 516 30.83 -21.32 -39.57
CA THR A 516 30.80 -21.13 -38.10
C THR A 516 29.43 -21.32 -37.45
N GLY A 517 28.35 -21.25 -38.23
CA GLY A 517 26.99 -21.14 -37.74
C GLY A 517 26.60 -19.74 -37.20
N LEU A 518 27.46 -18.72 -37.31
CA LEU A 518 27.22 -17.39 -36.71
C LEU A 518 27.13 -16.27 -37.76
N LEU A 519 26.00 -15.57 -37.80
CA LEU A 519 25.74 -14.43 -38.70
C LEU A 519 25.33 -13.19 -37.88
N ALA A 520 26.24 -12.23 -37.76
CA ALA A 520 25.97 -10.92 -37.15
C ALA A 520 25.66 -9.89 -38.24
N PHE A 521 24.54 -9.17 -38.13
CA PHE A 521 24.13 -8.20 -39.15
C PHE A 521 23.28 -7.06 -38.58
N SER A 522 22.96 -6.06 -39.41
CA SER A 522 22.04 -4.99 -39.02
C SER A 522 21.06 -4.65 -40.15
N THR A 523 19.86 -4.23 -39.79
CA THR A 523 18.84 -3.77 -40.74
C THR A 523 18.85 -2.25 -40.77
N SER A 524 19.50 -1.62 -41.75
CA SER A 524 19.60 -0.16 -41.83
C SER A 524 18.28 0.51 -42.19
N MET A 525 17.98 1.66 -41.58
CA MET A 525 16.81 2.50 -41.92
C MET A 525 16.72 2.82 -43.42
N GLN A 526 17.86 3.03 -44.08
CA GLN A 526 17.93 3.32 -45.51
C GLN A 526 17.24 2.24 -46.37
N TRP A 527 17.37 0.95 -46.02
CA TRP A 527 16.77 -0.14 -46.79
C TRP A 527 15.23 -0.14 -46.76
N PHE A 528 14.62 0.54 -45.79
CA PHE A 528 13.17 0.77 -45.72
C PHE A 528 12.76 2.04 -46.49
N ASP A 529 13.56 3.10 -46.43
CA ASP A 529 13.34 4.33 -47.21
C ASP A 529 13.51 4.13 -48.72
N GLU A 530 14.44 3.26 -49.14
CA GLU A 530 14.63 2.86 -50.53
C GLU A 530 13.46 2.07 -51.12
N GLY A 531 12.62 1.47 -50.28
CA GLY A 531 11.40 0.79 -50.71
C GLY A 531 10.17 1.68 -50.62
N LEU A 532 9.97 2.34 -49.48
CA LEU A 532 8.78 3.14 -49.15
C LEU A 532 9.19 4.42 -48.39
N PRO A 533 9.59 5.48 -49.11
CA PRO A 533 10.04 6.73 -48.49
C PRO A 533 8.88 7.52 -47.87
N GLY A 534 9.16 8.21 -46.76
CA GLY A 534 8.16 9.02 -46.04
C GLY A 534 7.41 8.29 -44.93
N HIS A 535 7.80 7.05 -44.62
CA HIS A 535 7.26 6.32 -43.48
C HIS A 535 8.05 6.61 -42.20
N TYR A 536 7.35 7.06 -41.15
CA TYR A 536 7.85 7.26 -39.80
C TYR A 536 7.18 6.28 -38.82
N MET A 537 7.61 6.28 -37.56
CA MET A 537 7.13 5.35 -36.52
C MET A 537 7.23 3.88 -36.96
N ARG A 538 8.30 3.53 -37.71
CA ARG A 538 8.55 2.17 -38.20
C ARG A 538 8.92 1.25 -37.04
N LEU A 539 7.94 0.52 -36.52
CA LEU A 539 8.08 -0.44 -35.42
C LEU A 539 7.87 -1.88 -35.91
N ILE A 540 8.76 -2.78 -35.53
CA ILE A 540 8.62 -4.20 -35.81
C ILE A 540 7.38 -4.74 -35.09
N LYS A 541 6.58 -5.52 -35.82
CA LYS A 541 5.43 -6.26 -35.31
C LYS A 541 5.75 -7.75 -35.14
N ARG A 542 6.55 -8.30 -36.05
CA ARG A 542 6.97 -9.71 -36.08
C ARG A 542 8.22 -9.87 -36.95
N ALA A 543 9.22 -10.58 -36.47
CA ALA A 543 10.32 -11.08 -37.30
C ALA A 543 10.02 -12.55 -37.69
N ARG A 544 10.42 -12.94 -38.90
CA ARG A 544 10.40 -14.32 -39.39
C ARG A 544 11.74 -14.64 -40.04
N ILE A 545 12.31 -15.81 -39.80
CA ILE A 545 13.45 -16.32 -40.59
C ILE A 545 13.00 -17.51 -41.43
N SER A 546 13.51 -17.59 -42.65
CA SER A 546 13.48 -18.81 -43.46
C SER A 546 14.91 -19.18 -43.86
N VAL A 547 15.25 -20.46 -43.79
CA VAL A 547 16.53 -21.07 -44.16
C VAL A 547 16.27 -22.04 -45.29
N ALA A 548 16.79 -21.76 -46.48
CA ALA A 548 16.73 -22.64 -47.64
C ALA A 548 18.00 -23.50 -47.68
N ALA A 549 17.89 -24.76 -47.25
CA ALA A 549 18.96 -25.75 -47.25
C ALA A 549 18.41 -27.18 -47.38
N LEU A 550 19.28 -28.19 -47.56
CA LEU A 550 18.88 -29.60 -47.67
C LEU A 550 18.59 -30.23 -46.29
N ILE A 551 17.59 -29.68 -45.59
CA ILE A 551 17.26 -30.03 -44.21
C ILE A 551 16.25 -31.20 -44.18
N PRO A 552 16.52 -32.29 -43.43
CA PRO A 552 15.56 -33.38 -43.26
C PRO A 552 14.23 -32.89 -42.63
N PRO A 553 13.06 -33.10 -43.27
CA PRO A 553 11.78 -32.58 -42.78
C PRO A 553 11.37 -33.07 -41.39
N SER A 554 11.92 -34.20 -40.94
CA SER A 554 11.70 -34.78 -39.61
C SER A 554 12.57 -34.16 -38.49
N GLN A 555 13.63 -33.43 -38.84
CA GLN A 555 14.59 -32.88 -37.88
C GLN A 555 14.43 -31.36 -37.67
N GLY A 556 14.06 -30.63 -38.73
CA GLY A 556 14.00 -29.16 -38.71
C GLY A 556 15.39 -28.53 -38.48
N ILE A 557 15.42 -27.36 -37.85
CA ILE A 557 16.67 -26.69 -37.46
C ILE A 557 16.75 -26.51 -35.93
N ARG A 558 17.93 -26.18 -35.43
CA ARG A 558 18.17 -25.67 -34.08
C ARG A 558 18.92 -24.36 -34.21
N ALA A 559 18.18 -23.25 -34.20
CA ALA A 559 18.78 -21.91 -34.32
C ALA A 559 18.27 -20.95 -33.25
N THR A 560 19.00 -19.86 -33.04
CA THR A 560 18.63 -18.75 -32.16
C THR A 560 18.73 -17.44 -32.95
N LEU A 561 17.68 -16.62 -32.92
CA LEU A 561 17.73 -15.24 -33.38
C LEU A 561 17.74 -14.31 -32.16
N THR A 562 18.75 -13.45 -32.07
CA THR A 562 18.92 -12.46 -31.00
C THR A 562 18.94 -11.05 -31.58
N ASN A 563 18.32 -10.10 -30.87
CA ASN A 563 18.36 -8.67 -31.17
C ASN A 563 19.21 -7.93 -30.13
N GLY A 564 20.01 -6.97 -30.57
CA GLY A 564 20.95 -6.21 -29.72
C GLY A 564 20.32 -5.24 -28.70
N GLY A 565 18.99 -5.15 -28.59
CA GLY A 565 18.26 -4.33 -27.62
C GLY A 565 18.26 -2.82 -27.92
N ILE A 566 19.24 -2.32 -28.67
CA ILE A 566 19.29 -0.96 -29.19
C ILE A 566 18.64 -0.91 -30.57
N SER A 567 17.72 0.02 -30.76
CA SER A 567 17.09 0.29 -32.07
C SER A 567 16.82 1.79 -32.27
N ARG A 568 16.57 2.22 -33.51
CA ARG A 568 16.20 3.61 -33.82
C ARG A 568 14.87 3.72 -34.58
N VAL A 569 14.15 4.80 -34.30
CA VAL A 569 12.81 5.11 -34.85
C VAL A 569 12.76 6.61 -35.18
N VAL A 570 12.17 6.99 -36.31
CA VAL A 570 11.82 8.39 -36.60
C VAL A 570 10.46 8.69 -35.99
N THR A 571 10.38 9.69 -35.12
CA THR A 571 9.13 10.08 -34.44
C THR A 571 8.32 11.10 -35.26
N ALA A 572 7.13 11.45 -34.76
CA ALA A 572 6.24 12.44 -35.36
C ALA A 572 6.60 13.91 -35.03
N ASP A 573 7.63 14.13 -34.21
CA ASP A 573 7.97 15.45 -33.68
C ASP A 573 8.41 16.44 -34.77
N PRO A 574 8.26 17.77 -34.58
CA PRO A 574 8.64 18.78 -35.56
C PRO A 574 10.09 18.63 -36.03
N GLY A 575 10.26 18.19 -37.29
CA GLY A 575 11.56 17.93 -37.90
C GLY A 575 11.85 16.45 -38.20
N TYR A 576 11.03 15.52 -37.69
CA TYR A 576 11.20 14.06 -37.82
C TYR A 576 12.54 13.55 -37.26
N PRO A 577 12.83 13.74 -35.95
CA PRO A 577 14.07 13.31 -35.34
C PRO A 577 14.16 11.79 -35.21
N THR A 578 15.38 11.26 -35.33
CA THR A 578 15.68 9.84 -35.07
C THR A 578 15.96 9.63 -33.59
N VAL A 579 15.06 8.94 -32.90
CA VAL A 579 15.10 8.62 -31.48
C VAL A 579 15.62 7.19 -31.28
N VAL A 580 16.35 6.95 -30.18
CA VAL A 580 16.88 5.62 -29.82
C VAL A 580 15.93 4.93 -28.85
N VAL A 581 15.28 3.87 -29.32
CA VAL A 581 14.46 2.96 -28.52
C VAL A 581 15.39 1.91 -27.89
N ARG A 582 15.35 1.81 -26.55
CA ARG A 582 16.15 0.85 -25.77
C ARG A 582 15.24 -0.19 -25.13
N GLN A 583 15.55 -1.45 -25.37
CA GLN A 583 14.95 -2.62 -24.72
C GLN A 583 16.08 -3.54 -24.23
N ASP A 584 15.75 -4.48 -23.33
CA ASP A 584 16.65 -5.58 -23.02
C ASP A 584 16.85 -6.46 -24.27
N PRO A 585 18.07 -6.99 -24.51
CA PRO A 585 18.32 -7.93 -25.60
C PRO A 585 17.37 -9.12 -25.53
N GLN A 586 16.60 -9.32 -26.61
CA GLN A 586 15.67 -10.44 -26.76
C GLN A 586 16.31 -11.51 -27.63
N SER A 587 16.12 -12.78 -27.27
CA SER A 587 16.45 -13.92 -28.11
C SER A 587 15.24 -14.85 -28.25
N VAL A 588 15.17 -15.57 -29.36
CA VAL A 588 14.13 -16.58 -29.60
C VAL A 588 14.72 -17.77 -30.35
N SER A 589 14.35 -18.98 -29.93
CA SER A 589 14.79 -20.21 -30.59
C SER A 589 13.87 -20.59 -31.74
N LEU A 590 14.46 -21.05 -32.84
CA LEU A 590 13.78 -21.40 -34.09
C LEU A 590 13.97 -22.89 -34.38
N THR A 591 12.87 -23.58 -34.68
CA THR A 591 12.83 -25.04 -34.90
C THR A 591 12.37 -25.43 -36.30
N SER A 592 11.57 -24.58 -36.97
CA SER A 592 11.19 -24.72 -38.38
C SER A 592 12.22 -24.02 -39.28
N PRO A 593 12.59 -24.60 -40.44
CA PRO A 593 13.35 -23.89 -41.46
C PRO A 593 12.52 -22.87 -42.25
N VAL A 594 11.18 -22.91 -42.20
CA VAL A 594 10.30 -22.04 -43.01
C VAL A 594 9.51 -21.08 -42.12
N SER A 595 9.62 -19.78 -42.42
CA SER A 595 8.86 -18.66 -41.82
C SER A 595 8.83 -18.59 -40.29
N ALA A 596 9.84 -19.17 -39.63
CA ALA A 596 9.88 -19.35 -38.19
C ALA A 596 9.96 -18.03 -37.42
N THR A 597 9.11 -17.90 -36.41
CA THR A 597 8.99 -16.77 -35.47
C THR A 597 9.54 -17.07 -34.08
N GLY A 598 9.70 -18.37 -33.75
CA GLY A 598 9.99 -18.85 -32.40
C GLY A 598 8.78 -18.83 -31.44
N VAL A 599 7.57 -18.63 -31.97
CA VAL A 599 6.29 -18.80 -31.25
C VAL A 599 5.43 -19.79 -32.05
N PHE A 600 4.65 -20.64 -31.38
CA PHE A 600 3.76 -21.59 -32.05
C PHE A 600 2.65 -20.86 -32.81
N GLU A 601 2.32 -21.29 -34.03
CA GLU A 601 1.38 -20.58 -34.91
C GLU A 601 -0.08 -20.57 -34.41
N LEU A 602 -0.40 -21.49 -33.50
CA LEU A 602 -1.70 -21.63 -32.83
C LEU A 602 -1.63 -21.31 -31.32
N ASP A 603 -0.65 -20.49 -30.90
CA ASP A 603 -0.55 -20.06 -29.50
C ASP A 603 -1.73 -19.15 -29.11
N VAL A 604 -2.36 -19.46 -27.98
CA VAL A 604 -3.53 -18.75 -27.43
C VAL A 604 -3.10 -17.52 -26.61
N GLN A 605 -1.79 -17.34 -26.33
CA GLN A 605 -1.21 -16.22 -25.56
C GLN A 605 -1.20 -14.85 -26.29
N SER A 606 -2.32 -14.51 -26.95
CA SER A 606 -2.58 -13.22 -27.62
C SER A 606 -2.39 -11.98 -26.73
N GLU A 607 -2.45 -12.17 -25.41
CA GLU A 607 -2.22 -11.14 -24.38
C GLU A 607 -0.80 -10.56 -24.38
N LEU A 608 0.19 -11.33 -24.83
CA LEU A 608 1.58 -10.91 -24.92
C LEU A 608 1.90 -10.25 -26.26
N LEU A 609 2.91 -9.39 -26.24
CA LEU A 609 3.60 -8.87 -27.41
C LEU A 609 4.52 -9.95 -28.01
N PHE A 610 4.59 -10.05 -29.34
CA PHE A 610 5.48 -11.00 -30.02
C PHE A 610 6.97 -10.70 -29.74
N PRO A 611 7.88 -11.67 -29.95
CA PRO A 611 9.31 -11.40 -29.96
C PRO A 611 9.66 -10.23 -30.89
N PHE A 612 10.45 -9.28 -30.39
CA PHE A 612 10.85 -8.06 -31.09
C PHE A 612 9.71 -7.07 -31.43
N GLU A 613 8.48 -7.29 -30.94
CA GLU A 613 7.37 -6.35 -31.14
C GLU A 613 7.64 -5.03 -30.39
N GLY A 614 7.52 -3.91 -31.12
CA GLY A 614 7.83 -2.56 -30.61
C GLY A 614 9.32 -2.17 -30.67
N THR A 615 10.19 -3.02 -31.22
CA THR A 615 11.57 -2.64 -31.55
C THR A 615 11.60 -1.79 -32.82
N GLY A 616 12.48 -0.80 -32.91
CA GLY A 616 12.67 -0.02 -34.13
C GLY A 616 13.31 -0.83 -35.25
N VAL A 617 12.98 -0.52 -36.51
CA VAL A 617 13.50 -1.27 -37.67
C VAL A 617 15.01 -1.10 -37.90
N ASP A 618 15.61 0.00 -37.41
CA ASP A 618 17.05 0.24 -37.45
C ASP A 618 17.72 -0.40 -36.23
N THR A 619 18.26 -1.61 -36.36
CA THR A 619 18.74 -2.43 -35.24
C THR A 619 19.72 -3.54 -35.66
N THR A 620 20.42 -4.12 -34.69
CA THR A 620 21.42 -5.20 -34.88
C THR A 620 20.85 -6.56 -34.51
N TRP A 621 21.17 -7.57 -35.31
CA TRP A 621 20.73 -8.95 -35.19
C TRP A 621 21.92 -9.90 -35.12
N PHE A 622 21.73 -11.00 -34.40
CA PHE A 622 22.67 -12.13 -34.36
C PHE A 622 21.85 -13.40 -34.60
N PHE A 623 22.15 -14.11 -35.68
CA PHE A 623 21.55 -15.39 -36.02
C PHE A 623 22.59 -16.49 -35.81
N GLU A 624 22.24 -17.47 -34.99
CA GLU A 624 23.10 -18.56 -34.54
C GLU A 624 22.44 -19.90 -34.93
N LEU A 625 23.16 -20.72 -35.69
CA LEU A 625 22.77 -22.05 -36.16
C LEU A 625 23.96 -23.00 -35.87
N PRO A 626 24.15 -23.46 -34.62
CA PRO A 626 25.35 -24.18 -34.23
C PRO A 626 25.48 -25.52 -34.97
N PRO A 627 26.61 -25.81 -35.67
CA PRO A 627 26.77 -27.07 -36.41
C PRO A 627 26.58 -28.32 -35.54
N ALA A 628 27.08 -28.29 -34.30
CA ALA A 628 26.91 -29.39 -33.34
C ALA A 628 25.44 -29.69 -32.96
N GLY A 629 24.50 -28.77 -33.21
CA GLY A 629 23.07 -28.96 -33.01
C GLY A 629 22.27 -29.26 -34.29
N ASN A 630 22.92 -29.24 -35.45
CA ASN A 630 22.28 -29.29 -36.77
C ASN A 630 22.99 -30.33 -37.65
N PRO A 631 22.63 -31.62 -37.59
CA PRO A 631 23.32 -32.70 -38.31
C PRO A 631 22.90 -32.79 -39.79
N PHE A 632 23.05 -31.68 -40.51
CA PHE A 632 22.93 -31.60 -41.97
C PHE A 632 24.12 -30.80 -42.54
N ASP A 633 24.35 -30.89 -43.84
CA ASP A 633 25.47 -30.21 -44.49
C ASP A 633 25.21 -28.70 -44.68
N PHE A 634 26.07 -27.87 -44.10
CA PHE A 634 25.96 -26.40 -44.12
C PHE A 634 26.31 -25.80 -45.49
N ASP A 635 27.08 -26.49 -46.35
CA ASP A 635 27.30 -26.00 -47.71
C ASP A 635 26.01 -25.99 -48.54
N THR A 636 25.02 -26.82 -48.16
CA THR A 636 23.69 -26.82 -48.81
C THR A 636 22.83 -25.60 -48.48
N ILE A 637 23.26 -24.69 -47.58
CA ILE A 637 22.51 -23.49 -47.20
C ILE A 637 22.61 -22.43 -48.32
N ALA A 638 21.65 -22.48 -49.25
CA ALA A 638 21.56 -21.56 -50.38
C ALA A 638 21.18 -20.12 -49.98
N GLU A 639 20.26 -19.97 -49.02
CA GLU A 639 19.75 -18.64 -48.62
C GLU A 639 19.21 -18.62 -47.19
N VAL A 640 19.46 -17.52 -46.47
CA VAL A 640 18.72 -17.16 -45.24
C VAL A 640 18.00 -15.84 -45.51
N VAL A 641 16.69 -15.81 -45.24
CA VAL A 641 15.84 -14.63 -45.46
C VAL A 641 15.25 -14.17 -44.13
N LEU A 642 15.65 -12.99 -43.65
CA LEU A 642 14.92 -12.29 -42.59
C LEU A 642 13.73 -11.56 -43.22
N THR A 643 12.51 -11.91 -42.82
CA THR A 643 11.30 -11.15 -43.18
C THR A 643 10.80 -10.38 -41.97
N VAL A 644 10.85 -9.06 -42.07
CA VAL A 644 10.37 -8.12 -41.04
C VAL A 644 8.98 -7.65 -41.41
N GLU A 645 8.01 -7.91 -40.55
CA GLU A 645 6.68 -7.33 -40.59
C GLU A 645 6.65 -6.16 -39.60
N TYR A 646 6.28 -4.98 -40.07
CA TYR A 646 6.36 -3.74 -39.29
C TYR A 646 5.11 -2.87 -39.51
N THR A 647 4.81 -2.05 -38.52
CA THR A 647 3.81 -0.99 -38.62
C THR A 647 4.49 0.36 -38.90
N ALA A 648 3.81 1.26 -39.60
CA ALA A 648 4.29 2.61 -39.87
C ALA A 648 3.15 3.63 -40.02
N LEU A 649 3.51 4.92 -39.96
CA LEU A 649 2.67 6.03 -40.37
C LEU A 649 3.33 6.76 -41.55
N MET A 650 2.54 7.41 -42.41
CA MET A 650 3.03 8.07 -43.63
C MET A 650 2.96 9.60 -43.50
N SER A 651 4.01 10.29 -43.95
CA SER A 651 4.02 11.74 -44.14
C SER A 651 4.57 12.11 -45.53
N TYR A 652 3.80 12.89 -46.28
CA TYR A 652 4.21 13.41 -47.59
C TYR A 652 5.39 14.39 -47.47
N GLU A 653 5.44 15.23 -46.43
CA GLU A 653 6.62 16.07 -46.17
C GLU A 653 7.88 15.24 -45.92
N LEU A 654 7.76 14.14 -45.18
CA LEU A 654 8.90 13.26 -44.92
C LEU A 654 9.32 12.53 -46.21
N ARG A 655 8.37 12.09 -47.04
CA ARG A 655 8.65 11.50 -48.36
C ARG A 655 9.55 12.43 -49.16
N ASP A 656 9.16 13.68 -49.32
CA ASP A 656 9.88 14.62 -50.18
C ASP A 656 11.26 15.01 -49.62
N ARG A 657 11.41 15.05 -48.28
CA ARG A 657 12.71 15.23 -47.61
C ARG A 657 13.62 14.01 -47.79
N VAL A 658 13.08 12.79 -47.74
CA VAL A 658 13.80 11.52 -47.91
C VAL A 658 14.20 11.31 -49.38
N VAL A 659 13.26 11.48 -50.33
CA VAL A 659 13.51 11.33 -51.77
C VAL A 659 14.63 12.27 -52.26
N LYS A 660 14.70 13.51 -51.73
CA LYS A 660 15.80 14.45 -52.03
C LYS A 660 17.15 14.08 -51.42
N LYS A 661 17.20 13.16 -50.46
CA LYS A 661 18.42 12.68 -49.78
C LYS A 661 18.85 11.27 -50.22
N LEU A 662 17.95 10.45 -50.76
CA LEU A 662 18.24 9.07 -51.15
C LEU A 662 19.32 9.00 -52.25
N PRO A 663 20.38 8.19 -52.07
CA PRO A 663 21.44 8.07 -53.06
C PRO A 663 20.92 7.36 -54.32
N ARG A 664 21.13 7.99 -55.48
CA ARG A 664 20.85 7.38 -56.79
C ARG A 664 21.89 6.32 -57.19
N ARG A 665 23.12 6.41 -56.67
CA ARG A 665 24.12 5.34 -56.78
C ARG A 665 23.76 4.24 -55.77
N TRP A 666 23.41 3.07 -56.28
CA TRP A 666 23.43 1.84 -55.53
C TRP A 666 24.85 1.26 -55.53
N SER A 667 25.20 0.55 -54.47
CA SER A 667 26.39 -0.28 -54.35
C SER A 667 26.00 -1.57 -53.64
N GLY A 668 26.66 -2.68 -53.98
CA GLY A 668 26.50 -3.96 -53.29
C GLY A 668 27.46 -5.00 -53.84
N ASP A 669 27.61 -6.09 -53.11
CA ASP A 669 28.62 -7.12 -53.40
C ASP A 669 28.00 -8.36 -54.06
N ILE A 670 28.71 -8.91 -55.03
CA ILE A 670 28.39 -10.18 -55.68
C ILE A 670 29.57 -11.12 -55.43
N SER A 671 29.33 -12.21 -54.69
CA SER A 671 30.31 -13.27 -54.45
C SER A 671 30.09 -14.48 -55.36
N PHE A 672 31.17 -15.17 -55.70
CA PHE A 672 31.18 -16.50 -56.30
C PHE A 672 32.10 -17.41 -55.49
N SER A 673 31.58 -18.54 -55.03
CA SER A 673 32.33 -19.64 -54.44
C SER A 673 32.75 -20.58 -55.56
N VAL A 674 34.06 -20.67 -55.85
CA VAL A 674 34.54 -21.50 -56.97
C VAL A 674 34.21 -22.97 -56.72
N ARG A 675 34.27 -23.45 -55.48
CA ARG A 675 33.95 -24.84 -55.11
C ARG A 675 32.50 -25.24 -55.38
N ARG A 676 31.55 -24.30 -55.39
CA ARG A 676 30.10 -24.59 -55.40
C ARG A 676 29.34 -23.97 -56.57
N ASP A 677 29.66 -22.73 -56.93
CA ASP A 677 29.00 -22.01 -58.02
C ASP A 677 29.64 -22.33 -59.39
N ILE A 678 30.90 -22.81 -59.41
CA ILE A 678 31.66 -23.14 -60.62
C ILE A 678 32.40 -24.50 -60.46
N PRO A 679 31.68 -25.61 -60.18
CA PRO A 679 32.29 -26.89 -59.80
C PRO A 679 33.20 -27.49 -60.87
N ASP A 680 32.98 -27.19 -62.16
CA ASP A 680 33.85 -27.63 -63.25
C ASP A 680 35.27 -27.05 -63.12
N VAL A 681 35.37 -25.76 -62.78
CA VAL A 681 36.66 -25.08 -62.53
C VAL A 681 37.29 -25.62 -61.25
N TRP A 682 36.52 -25.91 -60.20
CA TRP A 682 37.05 -26.57 -59.00
C TRP A 682 37.62 -27.97 -59.29
N TYR A 683 37.00 -28.72 -60.20
CA TYR A 683 37.53 -30.00 -60.67
C TYR A 683 38.85 -29.85 -61.44
N GLU A 684 38.96 -28.83 -62.31
CA GLU A 684 40.21 -28.51 -63.01
C GLU A 684 41.33 -28.05 -62.05
N LEU A 685 41.01 -27.22 -61.05
CA LEU A 685 41.95 -26.78 -60.01
C LEU A 685 42.52 -27.94 -59.17
N SER A 686 41.68 -28.94 -58.87
CA SER A 686 42.08 -30.14 -58.14
C SER A 686 42.78 -31.19 -59.00
N ASN A 687 42.65 -31.12 -60.34
CA ASN A 687 43.25 -32.07 -61.29
C ASN A 687 44.09 -31.36 -62.39
N PRO A 688 45.11 -30.55 -62.03
CA PRO A 688 45.80 -29.68 -62.97
C PRO A 688 46.64 -30.45 -64.01
N THR A 689 46.36 -30.17 -65.28
CA THR A 689 47.02 -30.76 -66.46
C THR A 689 48.27 -30.00 -66.92
N SER A 690 48.51 -28.79 -66.41
CA SER A 690 49.68 -27.94 -66.69
C SER A 690 50.58 -27.73 -65.46
N GLU A 691 51.87 -27.52 -65.67
CA GLU A 691 52.82 -27.24 -64.59
C GLU A 691 52.79 -25.74 -64.19
N GLY A 692 52.63 -25.47 -62.90
CA GLY A 692 52.95 -24.17 -62.27
C GLY A 692 51.89 -23.06 -62.32
N VAL A 693 50.85 -23.18 -63.14
CA VAL A 693 49.74 -22.20 -63.19
C VAL A 693 48.39 -22.91 -63.13
N LEU A 694 47.51 -22.40 -62.26
CA LEU A 694 46.10 -22.76 -62.12
C LEU A 694 45.24 -21.61 -62.63
N GLU A 695 44.22 -21.87 -63.45
CA GLU A 695 43.30 -20.81 -63.93
C GLU A 695 41.92 -20.92 -63.28
N ILE A 696 41.30 -19.77 -63.00
CA ILE A 696 39.89 -19.64 -62.63
C ILE A 696 39.22 -18.75 -63.67
N GLU A 697 38.32 -19.29 -64.48
CA GLU A 697 37.50 -18.49 -65.41
C GLU A 697 36.05 -18.40 -64.91
N LEU A 698 35.49 -17.18 -64.86
CA LEU A 698 34.09 -16.93 -64.47
C LEU A 698 33.44 -15.86 -65.36
N GLU A 699 32.12 -15.92 -65.53
CA GLU A 699 31.35 -14.94 -66.32
C GLU A 699 30.38 -14.14 -65.43
N LEU A 700 30.61 -12.82 -65.34
CA LEU A 700 29.76 -11.89 -64.60
C LEU A 700 28.66 -11.34 -65.52
N ASP A 701 27.51 -12.01 -65.56
CA ASP A 701 26.34 -11.66 -66.37
C ASP A 701 25.40 -10.62 -65.70
N THR A 702 24.63 -9.93 -66.53
CA THR A 702 23.53 -9.01 -66.22
C THR A 702 22.61 -9.49 -65.10
N ARG A 703 22.38 -10.80 -65.02
CA ARG A 703 21.46 -11.50 -64.10
C ARG A 703 21.86 -11.36 -62.63
N PHE A 704 23.13 -11.15 -62.32
CA PHE A 704 23.61 -10.97 -60.93
C PHE A 704 23.35 -9.55 -60.40
N PHE A 705 23.10 -8.57 -61.27
CA PHE A 705 22.76 -7.20 -60.87
C PHE A 705 21.25 -7.04 -60.64
N PRO A 706 20.81 -6.25 -59.65
CA PRO A 706 19.40 -5.93 -59.46
C PRO A 706 18.74 -5.30 -60.71
N SER A 707 17.48 -5.68 -60.96
CA SER A 707 16.67 -5.17 -62.07
C SER A 707 16.49 -3.65 -62.01
N GLY A 708 16.53 -2.99 -63.16
CA GLY A 708 16.37 -1.53 -63.28
C GLY A 708 17.62 -0.71 -63.00
N ILE A 709 18.77 -1.32 -62.64
CA ILE A 709 20.03 -0.60 -62.47
C ILE A 709 20.70 -0.35 -63.83
N SER A 710 20.91 0.93 -64.12
CA SER A 710 21.60 1.50 -65.27
C SER A 710 23.04 1.90 -64.92
N ASN A 711 23.88 2.20 -65.92
CA ASN A 711 25.26 2.68 -65.74
C ASN A 711 26.06 1.86 -64.70
N ARG A 712 26.23 0.56 -64.98
CA ARG A 712 26.84 -0.42 -64.09
C ARG A 712 28.37 -0.35 -64.16
N ALA A 713 29.03 -0.35 -63.01
CA ALA A 713 30.48 -0.37 -62.88
C ALA A 713 30.91 -1.36 -61.79
N ILE A 714 32.17 -1.80 -61.87
CA ILE A 714 32.84 -2.59 -60.83
C ILE A 714 33.76 -1.64 -60.08
N ASP A 715 33.51 -1.45 -58.79
CA ASP A 715 34.19 -0.46 -57.94
C ASP A 715 35.44 -1.07 -57.26
N GLU A 716 35.36 -2.36 -56.93
CA GLU A 716 36.40 -3.16 -56.29
C GLU A 716 36.25 -4.64 -56.68
N VAL A 717 37.39 -5.32 -56.84
CA VAL A 717 37.48 -6.78 -57.01
C VAL A 717 38.43 -7.34 -55.95
N ALA A 718 38.01 -8.42 -55.30
CA ALA A 718 38.79 -9.17 -54.33
C ALA A 718 38.72 -10.68 -54.63
N LEU A 719 39.79 -11.40 -54.30
CA LEU A 719 39.84 -12.85 -54.29
C LEU A 719 40.36 -13.30 -52.92
N SER A 720 39.58 -14.13 -52.24
CA SER A 720 40.00 -14.80 -51.01
C SER A 720 40.15 -16.30 -51.26
N MET A 721 41.20 -16.90 -50.72
CA MET A 721 41.43 -18.34 -50.71
C MET A 721 41.69 -18.76 -49.27
N ARG A 722 41.07 -19.86 -48.84
CA ARG A 722 41.08 -20.34 -47.47
C ARG A 722 41.52 -21.79 -47.41
N LEU A 723 42.20 -22.16 -46.32
CA LEU A 723 42.58 -23.53 -46.05
C LEU A 723 41.62 -24.16 -45.04
N CYS A 724 41.54 -25.50 -45.04
CA CYS A 724 40.82 -26.27 -44.04
C CYS A 724 41.52 -26.15 -42.67
N ASP A 725 42.85 -26.12 -42.67
CA ASP A 725 43.68 -25.76 -41.52
C ASP A 725 43.64 -24.26 -41.19
N SER A 726 43.98 -23.91 -39.95
CA SER A 726 44.05 -22.51 -39.46
C SER A 726 45.22 -21.68 -40.01
N GLY A 727 45.90 -22.18 -41.06
CA GLY A 727 46.94 -21.47 -41.79
C GLY A 727 46.38 -20.42 -42.75
N TYR A 728 47.28 -19.64 -43.35
CA TYR A 728 46.94 -18.73 -44.44
C TYR A 728 47.68 -19.16 -45.71
N PRO A 729 47.00 -19.33 -46.86
CA PRO A 729 47.66 -19.73 -48.08
C PRO A 729 48.48 -18.58 -48.67
N VAL A 730 49.59 -18.92 -49.34
CA VAL A 730 50.56 -17.98 -49.90
C VAL A 730 50.71 -18.25 -51.39
N ALA A 731 50.02 -17.46 -52.21
CA ALA A 731 50.03 -17.59 -53.67
C ALA A 731 50.13 -16.21 -54.34
N TYR A 732 50.66 -16.19 -55.55
CA TYR A 732 50.50 -15.06 -56.46
C TYR A 732 49.20 -15.19 -57.25
N VAL A 733 48.52 -14.07 -57.46
CA VAL A 733 47.27 -13.95 -58.22
C VAL A 733 47.44 -12.91 -59.32
N LEU A 734 47.15 -13.29 -60.57
CA LEU A 734 47.14 -12.40 -61.74
C LEU A 734 45.72 -12.34 -62.34
N PRO A 735 44.96 -11.25 -62.10
CA PRO A 735 43.63 -11.07 -62.68
C PRO A 735 43.67 -10.51 -64.10
N THR A 736 42.75 -10.96 -64.95
CA THR A 736 42.53 -10.49 -66.32
C THR A 736 41.04 -10.34 -66.60
N PHE A 737 40.64 -9.17 -67.10
CA PHE A 737 39.28 -8.84 -67.48
C PHE A 737 39.13 -8.82 -69.00
N ILE A 738 38.14 -9.56 -69.52
CA ILE A 738 37.81 -9.64 -70.95
C ILE A 738 36.38 -9.13 -71.15
N PRO A 739 36.20 -7.91 -71.71
CA PRO A 739 34.86 -7.39 -72.01
C PRO A 739 34.23 -8.19 -73.15
N GLN A 740 32.95 -8.60 -73.03
CA GLN A 740 32.29 -9.40 -74.08
C GLN A 740 32.29 -8.73 -75.47
N ASN A 741 32.36 -7.39 -75.53
CA ASN A 741 32.40 -6.60 -76.76
C ASN A 741 33.81 -6.15 -77.20
N SER A 742 34.90 -6.68 -76.60
CA SER A 742 36.28 -6.28 -76.93
C SER A 742 37.25 -7.46 -76.78
N THR A 743 38.00 -7.78 -77.83
CA THR A 743 39.02 -8.83 -77.81
C THR A 743 40.31 -8.44 -77.07
N THR A 744 40.49 -7.16 -76.72
CA THR A 744 41.64 -6.70 -75.92
C THR A 744 41.42 -6.98 -74.43
N PRO A 745 42.22 -7.84 -73.78
CA PRO A 745 42.13 -8.07 -72.34
C PRO A 745 42.73 -6.89 -71.55
N VAL A 746 42.11 -6.55 -70.42
CA VAL A 746 42.73 -5.69 -69.40
C VAL A 746 43.37 -6.61 -68.37
N VAL A 747 44.69 -6.75 -68.46
CA VAL A 747 45.50 -7.58 -67.55
C VAL A 747 45.95 -6.71 -66.37
N GLY A 748 45.70 -7.17 -65.14
CA GLY A 748 46.22 -6.55 -63.93
C GLY A 748 47.71 -6.88 -63.70
N THR A 749 48.22 -6.62 -62.51
CA THR A 749 49.55 -7.10 -62.10
C THR A 749 49.43 -8.34 -61.24
N GLN A 750 50.42 -9.23 -61.32
CA GLN A 750 50.59 -10.30 -60.36
C GLN A 750 50.77 -9.72 -58.94
N SER A 751 50.07 -10.24 -57.94
CA SER A 751 50.10 -9.74 -56.57
C SER A 751 49.90 -10.89 -55.57
N ALA A 752 50.59 -10.86 -54.43
CA ALA A 752 50.56 -11.95 -53.46
C ALA A 752 49.31 -11.89 -52.55
N LEU A 753 48.75 -13.04 -52.20
CA LEU A 753 47.79 -13.19 -51.11
C LEU A 753 48.44 -12.77 -49.79
N VAL A 754 47.80 -11.85 -49.08
CA VAL A 754 48.19 -11.44 -47.73
C VAL A 754 47.11 -11.96 -46.78
N LYS A 755 47.47 -12.96 -45.97
CA LYS A 755 46.52 -13.71 -45.11
C LYS A 755 45.36 -14.35 -45.90
N GLY A 756 45.65 -14.94 -47.06
CA GLY A 756 44.62 -15.56 -47.90
C GLY A 756 43.66 -14.59 -48.60
N LEU A 757 43.95 -13.28 -48.61
CA LEU A 757 43.16 -12.27 -49.33
C LEU A 757 44.06 -11.43 -50.24
N VAL A 758 43.55 -11.10 -51.43
CA VAL A 758 44.04 -10.02 -52.28
C VAL A 758 42.85 -9.17 -52.73
N SER A 759 42.98 -7.84 -52.70
CA SER A 759 41.96 -6.92 -53.23
C SER A 759 42.59 -5.71 -53.92
N SER A 760 41.90 -5.20 -54.93
CA SER A 760 42.19 -3.94 -55.59
C SER A 760 42.22 -2.69 -54.70
N THR A 761 41.75 -2.75 -53.45
CA THR A 761 41.94 -1.69 -52.42
C THR A 761 43.19 -1.83 -51.57
N GLN A 762 43.81 -3.01 -51.54
CA GLN A 762 44.95 -3.29 -50.67
C GLN A 762 46.20 -2.58 -51.18
N SER A 763 47.01 -2.00 -50.29
CA SER A 763 48.22 -1.24 -50.68
C SER A 763 49.18 -2.06 -51.55
N GLY A 764 49.39 -3.33 -51.20
CA GLY A 764 50.22 -4.29 -51.96
C GLY A 764 49.64 -4.81 -53.27
N ALA A 765 48.38 -4.49 -53.59
CA ALA A 765 47.70 -4.82 -54.85
C ALA A 765 47.01 -3.59 -55.48
N SER A 766 47.49 -2.38 -55.14
CA SER A 766 46.98 -1.09 -55.64
C SER A 766 47.08 -0.96 -57.17
N SER A 767 47.93 -1.76 -57.80
CA SER A 767 48.09 -1.94 -59.24
C SER A 767 46.96 -2.74 -59.92
N TRP A 768 46.06 -3.39 -59.17
CA TRP A 768 44.78 -3.90 -59.69
C TRP A 768 43.76 -2.79 -59.97
N SER A 769 44.07 -1.52 -59.63
CA SER A 769 43.20 -0.37 -59.90
C SER A 769 42.80 -0.19 -61.37
N ALA A 770 43.59 -0.72 -62.32
CA ALA A 770 43.26 -0.75 -63.75
C ALA A 770 41.98 -1.55 -64.10
N LEU A 771 41.49 -2.38 -63.18
CA LEU A 771 40.28 -3.20 -63.32
C LEU A 771 39.01 -2.52 -62.76
N ARG A 772 39.15 -1.34 -62.16
CA ARG A 772 38.03 -0.57 -61.58
C ARG A 772 37.39 0.35 -62.63
N GLY A 773 36.10 0.59 -62.50
CA GLY A 773 35.33 1.40 -63.44
C GLY A 773 35.03 0.70 -64.77
N SER A 774 35.51 -0.55 -64.94
CA SER A 774 35.22 -1.41 -66.09
C SER A 774 33.72 -1.68 -66.19
N ALA A 775 33.07 -1.07 -67.18
CA ALA A 775 31.66 -1.25 -67.46
C ALA A 775 31.45 -2.50 -68.35
N GLY A 776 30.71 -3.48 -67.85
CA GLY A 776 30.39 -4.70 -68.58
C GLY A 776 29.08 -5.31 -68.08
N THR A 777 28.11 -5.45 -68.98
CA THR A 777 26.85 -6.18 -68.72
C THR A 777 27.01 -7.69 -68.83
N ALA A 778 28.03 -8.15 -69.53
CA ALA A 778 28.57 -9.51 -69.42
C ALA A 778 30.08 -9.40 -69.65
N ALA A 779 30.87 -10.11 -68.84
CA ALA A 779 32.34 -10.09 -68.95
C ALA A 779 32.94 -11.36 -68.37
N ARG A 780 34.01 -11.85 -69.02
CA ARG A 780 34.78 -12.99 -68.55
C ARG A 780 35.97 -12.50 -67.73
N TRP A 781 36.12 -13.05 -66.55
CA TRP A 781 37.21 -12.79 -65.63
C TRP A 781 38.07 -14.04 -65.53
N LYS A 782 39.37 -13.89 -65.70
CA LYS A 782 40.37 -14.94 -65.46
C LYS A 782 41.24 -14.55 -64.28
N PHE A 783 41.44 -15.45 -63.33
CA PHE A 783 42.43 -15.31 -62.25
C PHE A 783 43.42 -16.46 -62.38
N GLN A 784 44.67 -16.14 -62.70
CA GLN A 784 45.76 -17.12 -62.69
C GLN A 784 46.37 -17.15 -61.29
N LEU A 785 46.41 -18.33 -60.67
CA LEU A 785 47.12 -18.59 -59.42
C LEU A 785 48.46 -19.29 -59.72
N SER A 786 49.53 -18.88 -59.05
CA SER A 786 50.84 -19.52 -59.12
C SER A 786 51.53 -19.51 -57.76
N ASP A 787 52.37 -20.51 -57.50
CA ASP A 787 53.15 -20.59 -56.26
C ASP A 787 54.10 -19.39 -56.09
N VAL A 788 54.41 -19.05 -54.83
CA VAL A 788 55.40 -18.02 -54.49
C VAL A 788 56.76 -18.71 -54.32
N PRO A 789 57.79 -18.43 -55.15
CA PRO A 789 59.07 -19.17 -55.12
C PRO A 789 59.93 -19.03 -53.85
N SER A 790 59.41 -18.39 -52.80
CA SER A 790 60.09 -18.12 -51.53
C SER A 790 59.25 -18.54 -50.31
N SER A 791 58.32 -19.48 -50.48
CA SER A 791 57.51 -20.05 -49.40
C SER A 791 57.39 -21.57 -49.52
N ASP A 792 57.40 -22.26 -48.38
CA ASP A 792 57.27 -23.73 -48.30
C ASP A 792 55.83 -24.24 -48.56
N PHE A 793 54.95 -23.39 -49.11
CA PHE A 793 53.56 -23.70 -49.46
C PHE A 793 53.43 -23.85 -50.97
N SER A 794 52.95 -25.01 -51.44
CA SER A 794 52.48 -25.19 -52.82
C SER A 794 50.96 -25.29 -52.87
N LEU A 795 50.36 -24.52 -53.80
CA LEU A 795 48.96 -24.64 -54.20
C LEU A 795 48.61 -26.06 -54.62
N ARG A 796 49.50 -26.73 -55.37
CA ARG A 796 49.20 -28.04 -55.97
C ARG A 796 49.03 -29.11 -54.90
N GLU A 797 49.91 -29.11 -53.91
CA GLU A 797 49.83 -30.04 -52.77
C GLU A 797 48.58 -29.73 -51.93
N ALA A 798 48.31 -28.45 -51.62
CA ALA A 798 47.10 -28.05 -50.89
C ALA A 798 45.79 -28.47 -51.61
N PHE A 799 45.74 -28.43 -52.94
CA PHE A 799 44.59 -28.93 -53.72
C PHE A 799 44.52 -30.47 -53.75
N GLN A 800 45.65 -31.16 -53.91
CA GLN A 800 45.70 -32.64 -53.95
C GLN A 800 45.38 -33.28 -52.60
N GLU A 801 45.78 -32.65 -51.49
CA GLU A 801 45.44 -33.07 -50.13
C GLU A 801 44.03 -32.64 -49.69
N SER A 802 43.28 -31.90 -50.53
CA SER A 802 41.99 -31.29 -50.19
C SER A 802 42.04 -30.35 -48.97
N ASN A 803 43.18 -29.65 -48.79
CA ASN A 803 43.37 -28.65 -47.73
C ASN A 803 42.94 -27.23 -48.17
N VAL A 804 42.53 -27.00 -49.43
CA VAL A 804 41.84 -25.77 -49.83
C VAL A 804 40.34 -25.90 -49.54
N ASP A 805 39.80 -25.01 -48.69
CA ASP A 805 38.40 -25.01 -48.26
C ASP A 805 37.50 -24.39 -49.34
N ASP A 806 37.76 -23.14 -49.74
CA ASP A 806 37.14 -22.52 -50.92
C ASP A 806 38.03 -21.39 -51.46
N ILE A 807 37.76 -21.00 -52.70
CA ILE A 807 38.15 -19.71 -53.27
C ILE A 807 36.90 -18.89 -53.52
N THR A 808 36.77 -17.76 -52.82
CA THR A 808 35.66 -16.83 -52.98
C THR A 808 36.13 -15.59 -53.73
N VAL A 809 35.56 -15.33 -54.91
CA VAL A 809 35.78 -14.09 -55.68
C VAL A 809 34.63 -13.13 -55.38
N VAL A 810 34.94 -11.89 -55.00
CA VAL A 810 33.94 -10.87 -54.63
C VAL A 810 34.09 -9.64 -55.53
N PHE A 811 32.98 -9.22 -56.13
CA PHE A 811 32.85 -8.03 -56.95
C PHE A 811 31.95 -7.02 -56.25
N THR A 812 32.53 -5.92 -55.74
CA THR A 812 31.75 -4.76 -55.32
C THR A 812 31.31 -4.01 -56.56
N VAL A 813 30.02 -4.08 -56.87
CA VAL A 813 29.42 -3.43 -58.04
C VAL A 813 28.63 -2.20 -57.62
N SER A 814 28.64 -1.18 -58.48
CA SER A 814 27.79 0.00 -58.32
C SER A 814 27.01 0.32 -59.59
N GLY A 815 25.98 1.14 -59.46
CA GLY A 815 25.21 1.61 -60.60
C GLY A 815 24.12 2.61 -60.24
N MET A 816 23.49 3.20 -61.25
CA MET A 816 22.48 4.22 -61.09
C MET A 816 21.07 3.63 -61.14
N ARG A 817 20.34 3.79 -60.03
CA ARG A 817 18.90 3.55 -59.95
C ARG A 817 18.13 4.61 -60.77
N PRO A 818 16.90 4.31 -61.22
CA PRO A 818 15.99 5.32 -61.75
C PRO A 818 15.81 6.45 -60.72
N ALA A 819 15.56 7.66 -61.20
CA ALA A 819 15.10 8.73 -60.30
C ALA A 819 13.69 8.40 -59.81
N TRP A 820 13.40 8.68 -58.54
CA TRP A 820 12.02 8.74 -58.07
C TRP A 820 11.27 9.80 -58.89
N SER A 821 10.08 9.47 -59.36
CA SER A 821 9.12 10.48 -59.83
C SER A 821 8.79 11.42 -58.68
N ALA A 822 8.93 12.73 -58.91
CA ALA A 822 8.60 13.77 -57.94
C ALA A 822 7.17 13.58 -57.40
#